data_AF-A0A8C2ASG7-F1
#
_entry.id   AF-A0A8C2ASG7-F1
#
_cell.length_a   1.000
_cell.length_b   1.000
_cell.length_c   1.000
_cell.angle_alpha   90.00
_cell.angle_beta   90.00
_cell.angle_gamma   90.00
#
_symmetry.space_group_name_H-M   'P 1'
#
loop_
_entity.id
_entity.type
_entity.pdbx_description
1 polymer ?
#
loop_
_entity_poly.entity_id
_entity_poly.type
_entity_poly.pdbx_seq_one_letter_code
_entity_poly.pdbx_strand_id
1 'polypeptide(L)'
;TFPLPSFPPHNDHLLDVLEIISNVIFGGIYTVIQTKAKITVDEWGENYIMMGPYYEHNFKTQVEKCEPPNQAIKAAMDSLINNGCQVHFGRWLIEGSPYVILFDIGAAAWNLDRWKGDLWNACSIGLPYHDREANDSLVFGSLVAWFFKELTDQLQDKPNVIAHFHEWQAGTGLVLSRSRKIPLATVFTTHATLLGRYLCAGNADFYNNLDKFNIDQEAGERQIYHRYCLERAAVHCAHVFTTVSQITAVEANHMLHRQPDVVTPNGLNVRKFSAMHEFQNLHSMNKAKIQEFVRGHFYGHLDFNLEKTLFFFIAGRYEFSNKGADLFLESLSRLNYLLRVQKSDVTVVVFFIMPAKTNNFNVESLKGQAVRKQLWDTAQSVKEKFGKRLYESLLRGEIPDMSKILDRDDFTIMKRAIYATQRHSFPPVTTHNMLDDSTDPILSNIRRIGLFNGRNDRVKIVFHPEFLSSTSPLLPMDYEEFVRGCHLGVFPSYYEPWGYTPGECTVMGIPSVTTNLSGFGCFMEEHVSDPSEYGIYIVDRRFRSADESCNQLTQFMFSFCQQSRRQRIIQRNRTERLSDLLDWRYLGRFYMHARHLALSRSFPGKFKMDHLNLAPVSLSHSLRCTLMHSHFLQSLTMRT
;
A
#
# COMPACT_ATOMS: atom_id res chain seq x y z
N THR A 1 21.89 1.25 14.46
CA THR A 1 20.84 0.89 15.42
C THR A 1 20.44 2.15 16.15
N PHE A 2 19.24 2.67 15.89
CA PHE A 2 18.72 3.78 16.69
C PHE A 2 18.47 3.26 18.10
N PRO A 3 18.96 3.91 19.16
CA PRO A 3 18.61 3.52 20.51
C PRO A 3 17.10 3.74 20.67
N LEU A 4 16.38 2.67 21.02
CA LEU A 4 15.05 2.80 21.58
C LEU A 4 15.17 3.76 22.77
N PRO A 5 14.37 4.84 22.86
CA PRO A 5 14.34 5.62 24.08
C PRO A 5 14.06 4.66 25.24
N SER A 6 14.95 4.65 26.23
CA SER A 6 14.78 3.86 27.44
C SER A 6 13.50 4.33 28.12
N PHE A 7 12.50 3.46 28.11
CA PHE A 7 11.18 3.72 28.68
C PHE A 7 11.30 3.88 30.20
N PRO A 8 10.59 4.85 30.82
CA PRO A 8 10.50 4.89 32.27
C PRO A 8 9.89 3.56 32.75
N PRO A 9 10.45 2.95 33.81
CA PRO A 9 9.92 1.71 34.35
C PRO A 9 8.47 1.92 34.77
N HIS A 10 7.66 0.88 34.54
CA HIS A 10 6.28 0.71 35.00
C HIS A 10 5.91 1.60 36.19
N ASN A 11 5.05 2.59 35.96
CA ASN A 11 4.17 3.02 37.04
C ASN A 11 3.09 1.93 37.18
N ASP A 12 2.90 1.44 38.41
CA ASP A 12 2.00 0.37 38.88
C ASP A 12 0.50 0.64 38.65
N HIS A 13 0.12 1.14 37.48
CA HIS A 13 -1.24 1.48 37.13
C HIS A 13 -1.58 0.79 35.81
N LEU A 14 -2.35 -0.31 35.91
CA LEU A 14 -2.99 -1.01 34.78
C LEU A 14 -3.56 0.04 33.81
N LEU A 15 -2.92 0.17 32.65
CA LEU A 15 -3.32 1.08 31.58
C LEU A 15 -3.68 0.21 30.39
N ASP A 16 -4.97 0.03 30.16
CA ASP A 16 -5.47 -0.75 29.03
C ASP A 16 -5.58 0.16 27.79
N VAL A 17 -4.94 -0.25 26.70
CA VAL A 17 -5.06 0.40 25.39
C VAL A 17 -5.96 -0.46 24.53
N LEU A 18 -7.14 0.07 24.24
CA LEU A 18 -8.13 -0.57 23.38
C LEU A 18 -8.17 0.13 22.03
N GLU A 19 -7.83 -0.61 20.98
CA GLU A 19 -7.82 -0.14 19.59
C GLU A 19 -9.07 -0.62 18.88
N ILE A 20 -9.94 0.31 18.48
CA ILE A 20 -11.29 0.03 17.98
C ILE A 20 -11.30 0.18 16.47
N ILE A 21 -11.63 -0.93 15.81
CA ILE A 21 -11.54 -1.07 14.37
C ILE A 21 -12.84 -1.70 13.89
N SER A 22 -13.64 -0.90 13.20
CA SER A 22 -14.92 -1.31 12.60
C SER A 22 -14.78 -2.33 11.48
N ASN A 23 -13.57 -2.57 10.96
CA ASN A 23 -13.28 -3.55 9.93
C ASN A 23 -11.88 -4.14 10.10
N VAL A 24 -11.77 -5.29 10.75
CA VAL A 24 -10.51 -6.04 10.88
C VAL A 24 -10.15 -6.75 9.57
N ILE A 25 -10.78 -6.49 8.41
CA ILE A 25 -10.72 -7.46 7.28
C ILE A 25 -10.69 -6.85 5.87
N PHE A 26 -11.08 -5.59 5.67
CA PHE A 26 -11.14 -5.00 4.31
C PHE A 26 -10.41 -3.66 4.18
N GLY A 27 -9.63 -3.53 3.11
CA GLY A 27 -8.99 -2.28 2.70
C GLY A 27 -7.62 -2.01 3.33
N GLY A 28 -7.08 -0.80 3.11
CA GLY A 28 -5.73 -0.43 3.54
C GLY A 28 -5.57 -0.32 5.07
N ILE A 29 -6.65 -0.09 5.81
CA ILE A 29 -6.62 0.02 7.28
C ILE A 29 -6.26 -1.32 7.91
N TYR A 30 -6.79 -2.43 7.38
CA TYR A 30 -6.41 -3.77 7.80
C TYR A 30 -4.88 -3.94 7.82
N THR A 31 -4.20 -3.53 6.74
CA THR A 31 -2.75 -3.63 6.62
C THR A 31 -2.02 -2.76 7.64
N VAL A 32 -2.48 -1.52 7.90
CA VAL A 32 -1.91 -0.65 8.95
C VAL A 32 -1.94 -1.37 10.28
N ILE A 33 -3.13 -1.81 10.65
CA ILE A 33 -3.42 -2.39 11.94
C ILE A 33 -2.62 -3.70 12.11
N GLN A 34 -2.70 -4.59 11.12
CA GLN A 34 -2.02 -5.88 11.12
C GLN A 34 -0.50 -5.70 11.27
N THR A 35 0.10 -4.78 10.52
CA THR A 35 1.55 -4.57 10.56
C THR A 35 2.00 -3.83 11.83
N LYS A 36 1.18 -2.89 12.34
CA LYS A 36 1.44 -2.14 13.58
C LYS A 36 1.25 -2.99 14.84
N ALA A 37 0.48 -4.08 14.77
CA ALA A 37 0.13 -4.90 15.93
C ALA A 37 1.37 -5.32 16.73
N LYS A 38 2.41 -5.83 16.07
CA LYS A 38 3.65 -6.24 16.73
C LYS A 38 4.27 -5.14 17.57
N ILE A 39 4.52 -3.96 17.01
CA ILE A 39 5.20 -2.88 17.77
C ILE A 39 4.34 -2.40 18.94
N THR A 40 3.01 -2.46 18.80
CA THR A 40 2.08 -2.07 19.85
C THR A 40 2.04 -3.11 20.98
N VAL A 41 2.08 -4.41 20.64
CA VAL A 41 2.19 -5.48 21.64
C VAL A 41 3.55 -5.46 22.32
N ASP A 42 4.63 -5.20 21.60
CA ASP A 42 5.98 -5.05 22.19
C ASP A 42 6.02 -3.89 23.21
N GLU A 43 5.15 -2.87 23.05
CA GLU A 43 5.02 -1.71 23.95
C GLU A 43 4.06 -1.98 25.15
N TRP A 44 2.88 -2.54 24.89
CA TRP A 44 1.78 -2.63 25.87
C TRP A 44 1.55 -4.03 26.44
N GLY A 45 2.16 -5.05 25.85
CA GLY A 45 1.97 -6.44 26.22
C GLY A 45 0.51 -6.88 26.17
N GLU A 46 0.05 -7.49 27.27
CA GLU A 46 -1.31 -8.01 27.41
C GLU A 46 -2.38 -6.92 27.64
N ASN A 47 -1.97 -5.68 27.91
CA ASN A 47 -2.89 -4.56 28.10
C ASN A 47 -3.38 -3.96 26.75
N TYR A 48 -2.89 -4.48 25.62
CA TYR A 48 -3.34 -4.08 24.29
C TYR A 48 -4.39 -5.05 23.74
N ILE A 49 -5.56 -4.50 23.44
CA ILE A 49 -6.71 -5.28 22.97
C ILE A 49 -7.34 -4.57 21.78
N MET A 50 -7.66 -5.33 20.75
CA MET A 50 -8.31 -4.82 19.55
C MET A 50 -9.79 -5.17 19.57
N MET A 51 -10.65 -4.24 19.14
CA MET A 51 -12.08 -4.44 19.09
C MET A 51 -12.59 -4.35 17.66
N GLY A 52 -13.50 -5.25 17.28
CA GLY A 52 -14.11 -5.21 15.96
C GLY A 52 -15.41 -5.99 15.84
N PRO A 53 -16.07 -5.94 14.68
CA PRO A 53 -17.21 -6.81 14.40
C PRO A 53 -16.79 -8.28 14.29
N TYR A 54 -17.67 -9.18 14.72
CA TYR A 54 -17.51 -10.62 14.55
C TYR A 54 -17.96 -11.05 13.15
N TYR A 55 -17.09 -11.81 12.48
CA TYR A 55 -17.40 -12.52 11.24
C TYR A 55 -16.98 -13.99 11.40
N GLU A 56 -17.93 -14.91 11.32
CA GLU A 56 -17.71 -16.34 11.67
C GLU A 56 -16.57 -16.99 10.88
N HIS A 57 -16.52 -16.78 9.56
CA HIS A 57 -15.48 -17.35 8.70
C HIS A 57 -14.07 -16.89 9.11
N ASN A 58 -13.93 -15.60 9.42
CA ASN A 58 -12.66 -15.00 9.77
C ASN A 58 -12.22 -15.34 11.19
N PHE A 59 -13.15 -15.39 12.14
CA PHE A 59 -12.86 -15.86 13.49
C PHE A 59 -12.30 -17.28 13.46
N LYS A 60 -12.94 -18.20 12.73
CA LYS A 60 -12.51 -19.60 12.61
C LYS A 60 -11.14 -19.78 11.93
N THR A 61 -10.74 -18.86 11.06
CA THR A 61 -9.50 -18.99 10.26
C THR A 61 -8.34 -18.16 10.78
N GLN A 62 -8.61 -17.08 11.54
CA GLN A 62 -7.61 -16.10 11.93
C GLN A 62 -7.52 -15.87 13.44
N VAL A 63 -8.44 -16.41 14.26
CA VAL A 63 -8.47 -16.13 15.70
C VAL A 63 -8.39 -17.42 16.49
N GLU A 64 -7.43 -17.48 17.42
CA GLU A 64 -7.36 -18.52 18.44
C GLU A 64 -8.24 -18.14 19.63
N LYS A 65 -9.33 -18.88 19.84
CA LYS A 65 -10.24 -18.65 20.96
C LYS A 65 -9.52 -18.91 22.29
N CYS A 66 -9.57 -17.96 23.21
CA CYS A 66 -9.07 -18.10 24.57
C CYS A 66 -9.98 -17.36 25.56
N GLU A 67 -9.73 -17.51 26.85
CA GLU A 67 -10.43 -16.76 27.90
C GLU A 67 -9.70 -15.43 28.18
N PRO A 68 -10.43 -14.33 28.49
CA PRO A 68 -9.80 -13.08 28.88
C PRO A 68 -8.95 -13.24 30.14
N PRO A 69 -7.65 -12.86 30.13
CA PRO A 69 -6.81 -12.96 31.32
C PRO A 69 -7.21 -11.94 32.41
N ASN A 70 -7.72 -10.79 32.00
CA ASN A 70 -8.17 -9.72 32.90
C ASN A 70 -9.62 -9.95 33.34
N GLN A 71 -9.84 -10.06 34.65
CA GLN A 71 -11.17 -10.29 35.24
C GLN A 71 -12.16 -9.15 34.97
N ALA A 72 -11.70 -7.89 34.94
CA ALA A 72 -12.56 -6.74 34.63
C ALA A 72 -13.11 -6.82 33.20
N ILE A 73 -12.29 -7.29 32.26
CA ILE A 73 -12.67 -7.51 30.87
C ILE A 73 -13.67 -8.66 30.76
N LYS A 74 -13.39 -9.77 31.45
CA LYS A 74 -14.32 -10.90 31.50
C LYS A 74 -15.68 -10.49 32.07
N ALA A 75 -15.71 -9.78 33.19
CA ALA A 75 -16.94 -9.28 33.80
C ALA A 75 -17.71 -8.32 32.87
N ALA A 76 -17.01 -7.42 32.17
CA ALA A 76 -17.63 -6.55 31.18
C ALA A 76 -18.24 -7.33 30.01
N MET A 77 -17.54 -8.35 29.51
CA MET A 77 -18.06 -9.25 28.47
C MET A 77 -19.28 -10.04 28.95
N ASP A 78 -19.21 -10.62 30.14
CA ASP A 78 -20.29 -11.41 30.75
C ASP A 78 -21.54 -10.54 30.95
N SER A 79 -21.39 -9.26 31.33
CA SER A 79 -22.50 -8.31 31.42
C SER A 79 -23.24 -8.15 30.09
N LEU A 80 -22.51 -7.98 28.97
CA LEU A 80 -23.11 -7.92 27.63
C LEU A 80 -23.79 -9.24 27.23
N ILE A 81 -23.13 -10.37 27.50
CA ILE A 81 -23.64 -11.71 27.15
C ILE A 81 -24.94 -12.02 27.92
N ASN A 82 -24.98 -11.71 29.21
CA ASN A 82 -26.15 -11.90 30.07
C ASN A 82 -27.34 -11.03 29.64
N ASN A 83 -27.09 -9.94 28.91
CA ASN A 83 -28.12 -9.08 28.32
C ASN A 83 -28.43 -9.43 26.85
N GLY A 84 -28.07 -10.64 26.39
CA GLY A 84 -28.46 -11.18 25.08
C GLY A 84 -27.58 -10.75 23.91
N CYS A 85 -26.42 -10.15 24.14
CA CYS A 85 -25.41 -9.91 23.10
C CYS A 85 -24.50 -11.13 22.93
N GLN A 86 -23.80 -11.23 21.79
CA GLN A 86 -22.73 -12.22 21.62
C GLN A 86 -21.40 -11.51 21.44
N VAL A 87 -20.44 -11.87 22.31
CA VAL A 87 -19.10 -11.29 22.34
C VAL A 87 -18.08 -12.42 22.39
N HIS A 88 -17.07 -12.35 21.54
CA HIS A 88 -16.05 -13.38 21.38
C HIS A 88 -14.68 -12.82 21.76
N PHE A 89 -13.89 -13.60 22.50
CA PHE A 89 -12.51 -13.26 22.86
C PHE A 89 -11.53 -14.25 22.20
N GLY A 90 -10.35 -13.75 21.83
CA GLY A 90 -9.29 -14.59 21.29
C GLY A 90 -7.99 -13.84 21.07
N ARG A 91 -7.02 -14.52 20.46
CA ARG A 91 -5.78 -13.94 19.93
C ARG A 91 -5.80 -13.95 18.42
N TRP A 92 -5.48 -12.83 17.80
CA TRP A 92 -5.38 -12.74 16.35
C TRP A 92 -4.07 -13.39 15.88
N LEU A 93 -4.17 -14.37 14.98
CA LEU A 93 -3.07 -15.19 14.45
C LEU A 93 -2.20 -14.40 13.44
N ILE A 94 -1.58 -13.33 13.93
CA ILE A 94 -0.65 -12.47 13.21
C ILE A 94 0.61 -12.23 14.05
N GLU A 95 1.61 -11.55 13.47
CA GLU A 95 2.82 -11.19 14.20
C GLU A 95 2.50 -10.30 15.42
N GLY A 96 2.97 -10.71 16.60
CA GLY A 96 2.64 -10.07 17.89
C GLY A 96 1.49 -10.73 18.65
N SER A 97 0.61 -11.50 17.98
CA SER A 97 -0.51 -12.22 18.61
C SER A 97 -1.34 -11.37 19.60
N PRO A 98 -1.89 -10.21 19.17
CA PRO A 98 -2.66 -9.33 20.05
C PRO A 98 -4.00 -9.96 20.46
N TYR A 99 -4.50 -9.57 21.62
CA TYR A 99 -5.85 -9.93 22.05
C TYR A 99 -6.92 -9.20 21.24
N VAL A 100 -8.05 -9.87 21.00
CA VAL A 100 -9.19 -9.32 20.27
C VAL A 100 -10.51 -9.59 20.99
N ILE A 101 -11.40 -8.58 20.98
CA ILE A 101 -12.80 -8.68 21.38
C ILE A 101 -13.66 -8.42 20.14
N LEU A 102 -14.45 -9.41 19.74
CA LEU A 102 -15.29 -9.33 18.55
C LEU A 102 -16.77 -9.37 18.92
N PHE A 103 -17.53 -8.39 18.41
CA PHE A 103 -18.94 -8.20 18.72
C PHE A 103 -19.83 -8.69 17.57
N ASP A 104 -20.77 -9.58 17.85
CA ASP A 104 -21.78 -9.97 16.86
C ASP A 104 -22.86 -8.88 16.73
N ILE A 105 -22.73 -8.08 15.68
CA ILE A 105 -23.67 -7.01 15.33
C ILE A 105 -25.04 -7.59 15.00
N GLY A 106 -25.11 -8.75 14.35
CA GLY A 106 -26.36 -9.39 13.97
C GLY A 106 -27.17 -9.83 15.20
N ALA A 107 -26.49 -10.39 16.20
CA ALA A 107 -27.12 -10.77 17.47
C ALA A 107 -27.67 -9.57 18.26
N ALA A 108 -27.13 -8.37 18.04
CA ALA A 108 -27.53 -7.14 18.74
C ALA A 108 -28.47 -6.23 17.94
N ALA A 109 -28.82 -6.60 16.69
CA ALA A 109 -29.59 -5.76 15.78
C ALA A 109 -31.00 -5.42 16.30
N TRP A 110 -31.56 -6.22 17.22
CA TRP A 110 -32.85 -5.98 17.85
C TRP A 110 -32.94 -4.64 18.60
N ASN A 111 -31.80 -4.08 19.01
CA ASN A 111 -31.74 -2.84 19.79
C ASN A 111 -31.49 -1.58 18.92
N LEU A 112 -31.45 -1.73 17.59
CA LEU A 112 -31.10 -0.66 16.65
C LEU A 112 -31.96 0.61 16.81
N ASP A 113 -33.28 0.46 16.91
CA ASP A 113 -34.18 1.62 16.99
C ASP A 113 -33.98 2.44 18.26
N ARG A 114 -33.72 1.77 19.40
CA ARG A 114 -33.36 2.43 20.65
C ARG A 114 -32.04 3.19 20.48
N TRP A 115 -31.02 2.57 19.89
CA TRP A 115 -29.73 3.21 19.70
C TRP A 115 -29.76 4.35 18.69
N LYS A 116 -30.68 4.35 17.72
CA LYS A 116 -30.96 5.53 16.88
C LYS A 116 -31.49 6.69 17.71
N GLY A 117 -32.39 6.40 18.66
CA GLY A 117 -32.86 7.37 19.65
C GLY A 117 -31.71 7.92 20.50
N ASP A 118 -30.83 7.04 21.03
CA ASP A 118 -29.66 7.45 21.81
C ASP A 118 -28.71 8.34 20.99
N LEU A 119 -28.43 7.99 19.74
CA LEU A 119 -27.58 8.78 18.85
C LEU A 119 -28.19 10.16 18.57
N TRP A 120 -29.49 10.20 18.28
CA TRP A 120 -30.22 11.45 18.07
C TRP A 120 -30.18 12.35 19.31
N ASN A 121 -30.36 11.78 20.49
CA ASN A 121 -30.27 12.52 21.75
C ASN A 121 -28.84 13.01 22.04
N ALA A 122 -27.83 12.24 21.63
CA ALA A 122 -26.42 12.57 21.86
C ALA A 122 -25.91 13.68 20.93
N CYS A 123 -26.29 13.67 19.65
CA CYS A 123 -25.68 14.53 18.63
C CYS A 123 -26.61 14.98 17.50
N SER A 124 -27.92 14.68 17.58
CA SER A 124 -28.94 15.05 16.58
C SER A 124 -28.65 14.55 15.16
N ILE A 125 -27.98 13.40 15.04
CA ILE A 125 -27.72 12.73 13.77
C ILE A 125 -28.73 11.60 13.57
N GLY A 126 -29.49 11.68 12.46
CA GLY A 126 -30.41 10.63 12.04
C GLY A 126 -29.77 9.67 11.05
N LEU A 127 -30.11 8.36 11.15
CA LEU A 127 -29.62 7.33 10.22
C LEU A 127 -30.74 6.76 9.35
N PRO A 128 -30.62 6.84 8.01
CA PRO A 128 -31.57 6.24 7.10
C PRO A 128 -31.72 4.73 7.31
N TYR A 129 -32.95 4.20 7.19
CA TYR A 129 -33.22 2.77 7.36
C TYR A 129 -32.51 1.90 6.31
N HIS A 130 -32.40 2.39 5.07
CA HIS A 130 -31.80 1.64 3.96
C HIS A 130 -30.25 1.62 4.00
N ASP A 131 -29.60 2.50 4.77
CA ASP A 131 -28.14 2.52 4.85
C ASP A 131 -27.64 1.50 5.86
N ARG A 132 -27.46 0.26 5.40
CA ARG A 132 -26.97 -0.85 6.23
C ARG A 132 -25.62 -0.56 6.89
N GLU A 133 -24.68 0.07 6.19
CA GLU A 133 -23.34 0.33 6.73
C GLU A 133 -23.38 1.30 7.90
N ALA A 134 -24.18 2.37 7.80
CA ALA A 134 -24.36 3.32 8.88
C ALA A 134 -25.08 2.68 10.08
N ASN A 135 -26.08 1.83 9.83
CA ASN A 135 -26.79 1.10 10.89
C ASN A 135 -25.89 0.07 11.59
N ASP A 136 -25.11 -0.72 10.84
CA ASP A 136 -24.14 -1.68 11.40
C ASP A 136 -23.07 -0.95 12.23
N SER A 137 -22.60 0.22 11.75
CA SER A 137 -21.66 1.08 12.48
C SER A 137 -22.25 1.59 13.80
N LEU A 138 -23.54 1.93 13.85
CA LEU A 138 -24.21 2.36 15.09
C LEU A 138 -24.35 1.22 16.09
N VAL A 139 -24.75 0.03 15.65
CA VAL A 139 -24.85 -1.17 16.51
C VAL A 139 -23.48 -1.49 17.10
N PHE A 140 -22.45 -1.54 16.26
CA PHE A 140 -21.08 -1.76 16.70
C PHE A 140 -20.61 -0.72 17.71
N GLY A 141 -20.75 0.57 17.40
CA GLY A 141 -20.37 1.65 18.30
C GLY A 141 -21.13 1.61 19.63
N SER A 142 -22.40 1.22 19.61
CA SER A 142 -23.23 1.09 20.81
C SER A 142 -22.76 -0.05 21.71
N LEU A 143 -22.40 -1.20 21.13
CA LEU A 143 -21.81 -2.33 21.86
C LEU A 143 -20.45 -1.97 22.46
N VAL A 144 -19.61 -1.27 21.71
CA VAL A 144 -18.31 -0.78 22.19
C VAL A 144 -18.48 0.20 23.35
N ALA A 145 -19.39 1.18 23.23
CA ALA A 145 -19.66 2.14 24.30
C ALA A 145 -20.29 1.47 25.54
N TRP A 146 -21.11 0.44 25.35
CA TRP A 146 -21.65 -0.36 26.45
C TRP A 146 -20.53 -1.14 27.16
N PHE A 147 -19.71 -1.86 26.40
CA PHE A 147 -18.55 -2.57 26.97
C PHE A 147 -17.64 -1.62 27.75
N PHE A 148 -17.32 -0.44 27.22
CA PHE A 148 -16.50 0.53 27.95
C PHE A 148 -17.14 0.98 29.26
N LYS A 149 -18.47 1.17 29.28
CA LYS A 149 -19.16 1.53 30.52
C LYS A 149 -18.98 0.44 31.58
N GLU A 150 -19.28 -0.81 31.22
CA GLU A 150 -19.12 -1.96 32.12
C GLU A 150 -17.67 -2.11 32.59
N LEU A 151 -16.71 -2.00 31.68
CA LEU A 151 -15.28 -2.08 32.01
C LEU A 151 -14.86 -0.98 33.00
N THR A 152 -15.24 0.28 32.74
CA THR A 152 -14.87 1.38 33.63
C THR A 152 -15.52 1.27 35.01
N ASP A 153 -16.73 0.69 35.10
CA ASP A 153 -17.39 0.44 36.39
C ASP A 153 -16.64 -0.62 37.21
N GLN A 154 -16.07 -1.64 36.57
CA GLN A 154 -15.20 -2.62 37.23
C GLN A 154 -13.86 -2.01 37.68
N LEU A 155 -13.34 -1.01 36.95
CA LEU A 155 -12.05 -0.36 37.22
C LEU A 155 -12.11 0.78 38.27
N GLN A 156 -13.32 1.21 38.68
CA GLN A 156 -13.56 2.24 39.71
C GLN A 156 -12.76 3.55 39.48
N ASP A 157 -12.00 4.04 40.47
CA ASP A 157 -11.26 5.33 40.42
C ASP A 157 -9.94 5.29 39.62
N LYS A 158 -9.63 4.14 38.99
CA LYS A 158 -8.41 3.90 38.21
C LYS A 158 -8.65 3.63 36.71
N PRO A 159 -9.61 4.25 35.99
CA PRO A 159 -9.79 3.90 34.59
C PRO A 159 -8.77 4.69 33.76
N ASN A 160 -7.53 4.21 33.72
CA ASN A 160 -6.58 4.68 32.74
C ASN A 160 -6.82 3.91 31.44
N VAL A 161 -7.98 4.10 30.82
CA VAL A 161 -8.36 3.42 29.58
C VAL A 161 -8.14 4.37 28.42
N ILE A 162 -7.42 3.93 27.39
CA ILE A 162 -7.32 4.64 26.11
C ILE A 162 -8.15 3.89 25.07
N ALA A 163 -9.09 4.58 24.45
CA ALA A 163 -9.87 4.09 23.33
C ALA A 163 -9.43 4.81 22.04
N HIS A 164 -8.77 4.08 21.13
CA HIS A 164 -8.29 4.61 19.85
C HIS A 164 -9.19 4.12 18.71
N PHE A 165 -10.02 5.02 18.17
CA PHE A 165 -10.97 4.72 17.11
C PHE A 165 -10.40 5.06 15.73
N HIS A 166 -10.56 4.13 14.77
CA HIS A 166 -10.17 4.33 13.39
C HIS A 166 -11.40 4.45 12.48
N GLU A 167 -11.46 5.53 11.70
CA GLU A 167 -12.52 5.86 10.74
C GLU A 167 -13.93 6.07 11.32
N TRP A 168 -14.78 6.71 10.50
CA TRP A 168 -16.14 7.08 10.88
C TRP A 168 -17.02 5.88 11.27
N GLN A 169 -16.78 4.68 10.71
CA GLN A 169 -17.56 3.49 11.07
C GLN A 169 -17.34 3.05 12.53
N ALA A 170 -16.18 3.37 13.14
CA ALA A 170 -15.96 3.18 14.57
C ALA A 170 -16.34 4.42 15.41
N GLY A 171 -16.55 5.57 14.75
CA GLY A 171 -16.76 6.87 15.38
C GLY A 171 -18.03 6.98 16.24
N THR A 172 -19.08 6.22 15.93
CA THR A 172 -20.30 6.15 16.75
C THR A 172 -20.01 5.73 18.20
N GLY A 173 -19.10 4.77 18.40
CA GLY A 173 -18.68 4.35 19.74
C GLY A 173 -17.97 5.45 20.51
N LEU A 174 -17.18 6.28 19.83
CA LEU A 174 -16.53 7.45 20.40
C LEU A 174 -17.55 8.50 20.84
N VAL A 175 -18.48 8.87 19.94
CA VAL A 175 -19.53 9.87 20.20
C VAL A 175 -20.38 9.45 21.40
N LEU A 176 -20.86 8.20 21.43
CA LEU A 176 -21.67 7.68 22.53
C LEU A 176 -20.89 7.61 23.85
N SER A 177 -19.62 7.20 23.81
CA SER A 177 -18.76 7.16 25.02
C SER A 177 -18.58 8.55 25.64
N ARG A 178 -18.37 9.57 24.79
CA ARG A 178 -18.23 10.97 25.23
C ARG A 178 -19.55 11.55 25.72
N SER A 179 -20.65 11.30 25.02
CA SER A 179 -21.98 11.76 25.42
C SER A 179 -22.40 11.17 26.77
N ARG A 180 -22.04 9.92 27.05
CA ARG A 180 -22.31 9.22 28.31
C ARG A 180 -21.29 9.53 29.42
N LYS A 181 -20.29 10.38 29.15
CA LYS A 181 -19.22 10.77 30.08
C LYS A 181 -18.48 9.57 30.68
N ILE A 182 -18.24 8.54 29.87
CA ILE A 182 -17.45 7.37 30.28
C ILE A 182 -16.01 7.85 30.57
N PRO A 183 -15.40 7.49 31.71
CA PRO A 183 -14.09 8.01 32.12
C PRO A 183 -12.94 7.32 31.36
N LEU A 184 -12.76 7.66 30.09
CA LEU A 184 -11.70 7.14 29.23
C LEU A 184 -11.09 8.25 28.35
N ALA A 185 -9.83 8.05 27.93
CA ALA A 185 -9.17 8.91 26.96
C ALA A 185 -9.49 8.44 25.53
N THR A 186 -9.82 9.37 24.62
CA THR A 186 -10.20 9.02 23.24
C THR A 186 -9.25 9.60 22.20
N VAL A 187 -8.81 8.75 21.29
CA VAL A 187 -8.10 9.15 20.07
C VAL A 187 -8.98 8.79 18.86
N PHE A 188 -9.06 9.67 17.88
CA PHE A 188 -9.69 9.40 16.59
C PHE A 188 -8.67 9.58 15.46
N THR A 189 -8.54 8.58 14.60
CA THR A 189 -7.74 8.68 13.37
C THR A 189 -8.63 8.53 12.16
N THR A 190 -8.63 9.56 11.30
CA THR A 190 -9.13 9.43 9.93
C THR A 190 -7.96 9.15 8.99
N HIS A 191 -8.08 8.08 8.20
CA HIS A 191 -7.15 7.70 7.15
C HIS A 191 -7.49 8.39 5.83
N ALA A 192 -8.71 8.88 5.65
CA ALA A 192 -9.16 9.67 4.51
C ALA A 192 -10.47 10.38 4.88
N THR A 193 -10.71 11.62 4.42
CA THR A 193 -12.04 12.20 4.64
C THR A 193 -13.05 11.60 3.67
N LEU A 194 -14.29 11.42 4.14
CA LEU A 194 -15.36 10.85 3.33
C LEU A 194 -15.58 11.70 2.07
N LEU A 195 -15.73 13.02 2.25
CA LEU A 195 -16.01 13.95 1.16
C LEU A 195 -14.85 14.10 0.17
N GLY A 196 -13.60 14.13 0.63
CA GLY A 196 -12.46 14.26 -0.27
C GLY A 196 -12.39 13.12 -1.28
N ARG A 197 -12.72 11.89 -0.87
CA ARG A 197 -12.78 10.75 -1.78
C ARG A 197 -13.85 10.91 -2.86
N TYR A 198 -15.04 11.40 -2.50
CA TYR A 198 -16.14 11.62 -3.45
C TYR A 198 -15.89 12.80 -4.39
N LEU A 199 -15.34 13.90 -3.87
CA LEU A 199 -15.06 15.10 -4.67
C LEU A 199 -13.95 14.85 -5.70
N CYS A 200 -12.89 14.14 -5.32
CA CYS A 200 -11.82 13.78 -6.25
C CYS A 200 -12.28 12.79 -7.34
N ALA A 201 -13.20 11.87 -7.00
CA ALA A 201 -13.79 10.97 -7.98
C ALA A 201 -14.69 11.70 -9.01
N GLY A 202 -15.24 12.86 -8.65
CA GLY A 202 -16.07 13.69 -9.53
C GLY A 202 -15.30 14.60 -10.50
N ASN A 203 -13.99 14.42 -10.66
CA ASN A 203 -13.09 15.29 -11.45
C ASN A 203 -13.14 16.77 -11.03
N ALA A 204 -13.49 17.08 -9.79
CA ALA A 204 -13.40 18.43 -9.26
C ALA A 204 -11.93 18.81 -9.03
N ASP A 205 -11.60 20.09 -9.26
CA ASP A 205 -10.34 20.66 -8.82
C ASP A 205 -10.36 20.84 -7.29
N PHE A 206 -10.17 19.74 -6.59
CA PHE A 206 -10.36 19.59 -5.15
C PHE A 206 -9.39 20.44 -4.33
N TYR A 207 -8.08 20.27 -4.50
CA TYR A 207 -7.09 20.88 -3.61
C TYR A 207 -6.96 22.41 -3.77
N ASN A 208 -7.33 22.96 -4.93
CA ASN A 208 -7.31 24.40 -5.17
C ASN A 208 -8.59 25.13 -4.71
N ASN A 209 -9.64 24.39 -4.34
CA ASN A 209 -10.95 24.95 -3.99
C ASN A 209 -11.47 24.45 -2.63
N LEU A 210 -10.59 23.95 -1.76
CA LEU A 210 -10.96 23.40 -0.44
C LEU A 210 -11.79 24.37 0.40
N ASP A 211 -11.52 25.67 0.30
CA ASP A 211 -12.19 26.77 1.00
C ASP A 211 -13.53 27.19 0.37
N LYS A 212 -13.82 26.74 -0.86
CA LYS A 212 -15.01 27.14 -1.63
C LYS A 212 -16.15 26.13 -1.58
N PHE A 213 -15.90 24.91 -1.09
CA PHE A 213 -16.92 23.88 -1.01
C PHE A 213 -17.92 24.17 0.11
N ASN A 214 -19.22 24.09 -0.22
CA ASN A 214 -20.26 24.00 0.80
C ASN A 214 -20.42 22.55 1.22
N ILE A 215 -19.76 22.18 2.32
CA ILE A 215 -19.57 20.80 2.76
C ILE A 215 -20.90 20.09 3.03
N ASP A 216 -21.86 20.78 3.66
CA ASP A 216 -23.18 20.24 3.97
C ASP A 216 -23.98 19.98 2.69
N GLN A 217 -23.91 20.90 1.71
CA GLN A 217 -24.53 20.71 0.40
C GLN A 217 -23.89 19.56 -0.37
N GLU A 218 -22.56 19.50 -0.45
CA GLU A 218 -21.83 18.44 -1.16
C GLU A 218 -22.13 17.05 -0.60
N ALA A 219 -22.27 16.93 0.73
CA ALA A 219 -22.64 15.69 1.38
C ALA A 219 -24.13 15.34 1.19
N GLY A 220 -25.01 16.35 1.20
CA GLY A 220 -26.45 16.20 0.94
C GLY A 220 -26.75 15.72 -0.49
N GLU A 221 -26.16 16.36 -1.49
CA GLU A 221 -26.36 16.03 -2.91
C GLU A 221 -25.92 14.58 -3.22
N ARG A 222 -24.90 14.08 -2.52
CA ARG A 222 -24.39 12.70 -2.68
C ARG A 222 -25.09 11.68 -1.78
N GLN A 223 -26.09 12.08 -1.00
CA GLN A 223 -26.82 11.20 -0.08
C GLN A 223 -25.91 10.54 0.97
N ILE A 224 -24.86 11.24 1.40
CA ILE A 224 -23.89 10.79 2.41
C ILE A 224 -23.84 11.70 3.63
N TYR A 225 -24.79 12.64 3.75
CA TYR A 225 -24.84 13.65 4.81
C TYR A 225 -24.73 13.05 6.21
N HIS A 226 -25.50 12.01 6.53
CA HIS A 226 -25.45 11.35 7.84
C HIS A 226 -24.08 10.72 8.12
N ARG A 227 -23.41 10.13 7.11
CA ARG A 227 -22.07 9.55 7.27
C ARG A 227 -21.03 10.64 7.52
N TYR A 228 -21.12 11.75 6.79
CA TYR A 228 -20.28 12.94 7.01
C TYR A 228 -20.50 13.52 8.42
N CYS A 229 -21.75 13.65 8.87
CA CYS A 229 -22.03 14.10 10.23
C CYS A 229 -21.43 13.17 11.29
N LEU A 230 -21.47 11.84 11.08
CA LEU A 230 -20.84 10.88 11.99
C LEU A 230 -19.32 11.05 12.03
N GLU A 231 -18.67 11.20 10.88
CA GLU A 231 -17.23 11.46 10.78
C GLU A 231 -16.87 12.75 11.54
N ARG A 232 -17.55 13.85 11.24
CA ARG A 232 -17.32 15.14 11.90
C ARG A 232 -17.62 15.09 13.40
N ALA A 233 -18.69 14.43 13.82
CA ALA A 233 -19.00 14.27 15.24
C ALA A 233 -17.89 13.49 15.96
N ALA A 234 -17.39 12.38 15.39
CA ALA A 234 -16.29 11.61 15.97
C ALA A 234 -15.01 12.45 16.09
N VAL A 235 -14.69 13.23 15.05
CA VAL A 235 -13.56 14.18 15.07
C VAL A 235 -13.70 15.19 16.19
N HIS A 236 -14.85 15.85 16.37
CA HIS A 236 -15.04 16.88 17.40
C HIS A 236 -15.18 16.30 18.81
N CYS A 237 -15.69 15.07 18.95
CA CYS A 237 -15.78 14.37 20.22
C CYS A 237 -14.44 13.74 20.66
N ALA A 238 -13.42 13.63 19.83
CA ALA A 238 -12.15 13.03 20.24
C ALA A 238 -11.36 13.94 21.19
N HIS A 239 -10.68 13.39 22.21
CA HIS A 239 -9.72 14.19 22.99
C HIS A 239 -8.51 14.54 22.13
N VAL A 240 -8.05 13.60 21.30
CA VAL A 240 -6.99 13.80 20.31
C VAL A 240 -7.48 13.35 18.94
N PHE A 241 -7.34 14.24 17.95
CA PHE A 241 -7.66 13.96 16.56
C PHE A 241 -6.37 13.80 15.76
N THR A 242 -6.31 12.78 14.92
CA THR A 242 -5.13 12.46 14.11
C THR A 242 -5.50 12.14 12.67
N THR A 243 -4.55 12.36 11.77
CA THR A 243 -4.64 11.97 10.34
C THR A 243 -3.37 11.24 9.95
N VAL A 244 -3.40 10.48 8.85
CA VAL A 244 -2.24 9.68 8.42
C VAL A 244 -1.21 10.46 7.60
N SER A 245 -1.53 11.68 7.16
CA SER A 245 -0.60 12.51 6.39
C SER A 245 -0.90 14.00 6.51
N GLN A 246 0.08 14.81 6.17
CA GLN A 246 -0.07 16.27 6.18
C GLN A 246 -1.09 16.77 5.14
N ILE A 247 -1.21 16.10 3.99
CA ILE A 247 -2.19 16.49 2.97
C ILE A 247 -3.62 16.19 3.45
N THR A 248 -3.83 15.04 4.12
CA THR A 248 -5.11 14.71 4.77
C THR A 248 -5.38 15.63 5.97
N ALA A 249 -4.35 16.14 6.65
CA ALA A 249 -4.52 17.14 7.70
C ALA A 249 -5.07 18.46 7.16
N VAL A 250 -4.56 18.93 6.02
CA VAL A 250 -5.07 20.12 5.33
C VAL A 250 -6.52 19.92 4.92
N GLU A 251 -6.84 18.76 4.37
CA GLU A 251 -8.19 18.37 3.97
C GLU A 251 -9.16 18.35 5.17
N ALA A 252 -8.80 17.67 6.25
CA ALA A 252 -9.61 17.57 7.46
C ALA A 252 -9.86 18.93 8.12
N ASN A 253 -8.90 19.86 8.07
CA ASN A 253 -9.08 21.21 8.59
C ASN A 253 -10.21 21.95 7.86
N HIS A 254 -10.33 21.78 6.55
CA HIS A 254 -11.39 22.42 5.75
C HIS A 254 -12.69 21.64 5.85
N MET A 255 -12.65 20.32 5.64
CA MET A 255 -13.84 19.47 5.50
C MET A 255 -14.48 19.10 6.84
N LEU A 256 -13.67 18.88 7.88
CA LEU A 256 -14.13 18.43 9.21
C LEU A 256 -14.05 19.55 10.25
N HIS A 257 -13.54 20.73 9.87
CA HIS A 257 -13.41 21.92 10.70
C HIS A 257 -12.66 21.69 12.02
N ARG A 258 -11.67 20.80 12.00
CA ARG A 258 -10.75 20.59 13.11
C ARG A 258 -9.37 20.26 12.56
N GLN A 259 -8.36 21.03 12.98
CA GLN A 259 -6.97 20.71 12.69
C GLN A 259 -6.56 19.45 13.48
N PRO A 260 -5.91 18.45 12.86
CA PRO A 260 -5.36 17.32 13.59
C PRO A 260 -4.30 17.75 14.59
N ASP A 261 -4.33 17.14 15.77
CA ASP A 261 -3.36 17.34 16.83
C ASP A 261 -2.02 16.67 16.50
N VAL A 262 -2.06 15.51 15.84
CA VAL A 262 -0.89 14.70 15.46
C VAL A 262 -1.10 14.08 14.09
N VAL A 263 -0.06 14.07 13.26
CA VAL A 263 -0.03 13.22 12.06
C VAL A 263 0.61 11.88 12.43
N THR A 264 -0.06 10.78 12.10
CA THR A 264 0.37 9.41 12.37
C THR A 264 0.63 8.66 11.06
N PRO A 265 1.81 8.84 10.43
CA PRO A 265 2.15 8.19 9.17
C PRO A 265 2.06 6.67 9.28
N ASN A 266 1.64 6.00 8.21
CA ASN A 266 1.52 4.54 8.22
C ASN A 266 2.86 3.88 7.95
N GLY A 267 3.32 3.06 8.90
CA GLY A 267 4.53 2.27 8.74
C GLY A 267 4.31 0.93 8.06
N LEU A 268 5.43 0.24 7.83
CA LEU A 268 5.52 -1.09 7.26
C LEU A 268 6.41 -1.95 8.18
N ASN A 269 6.25 -3.27 8.12
CA ASN A 269 7.18 -4.20 8.77
C ASN A 269 8.36 -4.46 7.82
N VAL A 270 9.50 -3.83 8.09
CA VAL A 270 10.69 -3.99 7.24
C VAL A 270 11.44 -5.24 7.65
N ARG A 271 11.31 -6.30 6.84
CA ARG A 271 12.15 -7.49 6.97
C ARG A 271 13.55 -7.18 6.46
N LYS A 272 14.50 -7.01 7.39
CA LYS A 272 15.91 -6.86 7.03
C LYS A 272 16.49 -8.20 6.61
N PHE A 273 17.06 -8.25 5.41
CA PHE A 273 17.85 -9.39 4.97
C PHE A 273 19.15 -9.45 5.77
N SER A 274 19.61 -10.66 6.11
CA SER A 274 20.91 -10.86 6.79
C SER A 274 22.08 -10.35 5.94
N ALA A 275 21.93 -10.30 4.62
CA ALA A 275 22.90 -9.75 3.68
C ALA A 275 22.31 -8.61 2.83
N MET A 276 22.90 -7.42 2.94
CA MET A 276 22.52 -6.21 2.20
C MET A 276 22.48 -6.37 0.67
N HIS A 277 23.14 -7.38 0.09
CA HIS A 277 23.15 -7.60 -1.37
C HIS A 277 22.06 -8.57 -1.85
N GLU A 278 21.33 -9.22 -0.94
CA GLU A 278 20.32 -10.22 -1.27
C GLU A 278 19.18 -9.62 -2.09
N PHE A 279 18.73 -8.41 -1.77
CA PHE A 279 17.68 -7.74 -2.53
C PHE A 279 18.08 -7.45 -3.98
N GLN A 280 19.38 -7.25 -4.27
CA GLN A 280 19.89 -7.07 -5.64
C GLN A 280 19.86 -8.38 -6.42
N ASN A 281 20.15 -9.50 -5.76
CA ASN A 281 20.01 -10.83 -6.35
C ASN A 281 18.54 -11.13 -6.67
N LEU A 282 17.64 -10.84 -5.73
CA LEU A 282 16.19 -10.96 -5.92
C LEU A 282 15.70 -10.10 -7.10
N HIS A 283 16.17 -8.85 -7.23
CA HIS A 283 15.87 -8.02 -8.39
C HIS A 283 16.29 -8.70 -9.70
N SER A 284 17.51 -9.24 -9.78
CA SER A 284 18.00 -9.91 -10.99
C SER A 284 17.18 -11.16 -11.33
N MET A 285 16.83 -11.98 -10.34
CA MET A 285 16.04 -13.21 -10.54
C MET A 285 14.62 -12.88 -10.99
N ASN A 286 13.95 -11.94 -10.33
CA ASN A 286 12.58 -11.57 -10.66
C ASN A 286 12.49 -10.78 -11.97
N LYS A 287 13.50 -9.96 -12.28
CA LYS A 287 13.62 -9.32 -13.60
C LYS A 287 13.67 -10.36 -14.72
N ALA A 288 14.37 -11.48 -14.52
CA ALA A 288 14.44 -12.55 -15.51
C ALA A 288 13.05 -13.20 -15.73
N LYS A 289 12.26 -13.42 -14.67
CA LYS A 289 10.86 -13.88 -14.79
C LYS A 289 10.00 -12.93 -15.61
N ILE A 290 10.11 -11.61 -15.38
CA ILE A 290 9.40 -10.59 -16.19
C ILE A 290 9.87 -10.61 -17.65
N GLN A 291 11.18 -10.75 -17.89
CA GLN A 291 11.72 -10.87 -19.26
C GLN A 291 11.16 -12.10 -19.99
N GLU A 292 10.97 -13.23 -19.30
CA GLU A 292 10.32 -14.41 -19.89
C GLU A 292 8.87 -14.12 -20.32
N PHE A 293 8.09 -13.44 -19.46
CA PHE A 293 6.76 -12.97 -19.85
C PHE A 293 6.83 -12.08 -21.08
N VAL A 294 7.74 -11.10 -21.12
CA VAL A 294 7.90 -10.17 -22.26
C VAL A 294 8.29 -10.91 -23.54
N ARG A 295 9.17 -11.92 -23.49
CA ARG A 295 9.50 -12.76 -24.65
C ARG A 295 8.26 -13.44 -25.23
N GLY A 296 7.38 -13.95 -24.37
CA GLY A 296 6.11 -14.56 -24.80
C GLY A 296 5.08 -13.55 -25.28
N HIS A 297 4.94 -12.41 -24.61
CA HIS A 297 3.94 -11.39 -24.94
C HIS A 297 4.26 -10.66 -26.25
N PHE A 298 5.54 -10.46 -26.53
CA PHE A 298 6.07 -9.79 -27.72
C PHE A 298 6.62 -10.77 -28.77
N TYR A 299 6.17 -12.04 -28.78
CA TYR A 299 6.61 -13.01 -29.78
C TYR A 299 6.37 -12.50 -31.22
N GLY A 300 7.33 -12.75 -32.11
CA GLY A 300 7.33 -12.20 -33.48
C GLY A 300 7.58 -10.69 -33.59
N HIS A 301 7.65 -9.98 -32.47
CA HIS A 301 7.83 -8.52 -32.35
C HIS A 301 8.91 -8.13 -31.33
N LEU A 302 9.76 -9.08 -30.92
CA LEU A 302 10.88 -8.82 -30.01
C LEU A 302 12.07 -8.23 -30.78
N ASP A 303 11.90 -7.00 -31.26
CA ASP A 303 12.87 -6.23 -32.03
C ASP A 303 13.72 -5.26 -31.18
N PHE A 304 13.72 -5.48 -29.87
CA PHE A 304 14.43 -4.67 -28.88
C PHE A 304 15.25 -5.53 -27.91
N ASN A 305 16.31 -4.94 -27.34
CA ASN A 305 17.23 -5.64 -26.45
C ASN A 305 16.74 -5.61 -24.99
N LEU A 306 16.42 -6.80 -24.44
CA LEU A 306 15.94 -6.97 -23.06
C LEU A 306 16.94 -6.55 -21.97
N GLU A 307 18.24 -6.49 -22.28
CA GLU A 307 19.26 -5.94 -21.35
C GLU A 307 19.18 -4.41 -21.25
N LYS A 308 18.71 -3.76 -22.31
CA LYS A 308 18.43 -2.31 -22.38
C LYS A 308 16.94 -2.00 -22.19
N THR A 309 16.15 -2.97 -21.75
CA THR A 309 14.74 -2.77 -21.40
C THR A 309 14.59 -2.44 -19.92
N LEU A 310 13.83 -1.38 -19.65
CA LEU A 310 13.41 -0.97 -18.32
C LEU A 310 11.93 -1.34 -18.12
N PHE A 311 11.60 -1.70 -16.89
CA PHE A 311 10.26 -2.12 -16.48
C PHE A 311 9.70 -1.09 -15.52
N PHE A 312 8.71 -0.33 -15.98
CA PHE A 312 7.97 0.60 -15.14
C PHE A 312 6.62 -0.01 -14.81
N PHE A 313 6.03 0.38 -13.69
CA PHE A 313 4.70 -0.09 -13.36
C PHE A 313 3.91 0.92 -12.53
N ILE A 314 2.60 0.83 -12.65
CA ILE A 314 1.63 1.43 -11.73
C ILE A 314 0.74 0.30 -11.21
N ALA A 315 0.45 0.32 -9.91
CA ALA A 315 -0.38 -0.69 -9.26
C ALA A 315 -1.33 -0.06 -8.25
N GLY A 316 -2.52 -0.64 -8.09
CA GLY A 316 -3.46 -0.22 -7.07
C GLY A 316 -4.91 -0.52 -7.45
N ARG A 317 -5.84 0.00 -6.65
CA ARG A 317 -7.27 -0.01 -7.00
C ARG A 317 -7.48 0.70 -8.34
N TYR A 318 -8.48 0.26 -9.09
CA TYR A 318 -8.83 0.87 -10.36
C TYR A 318 -9.59 2.20 -10.14
N GLU A 319 -8.84 3.24 -9.78
CA GLU A 319 -9.31 4.62 -9.64
C GLU A 319 -8.53 5.50 -10.62
N PHE A 320 -8.99 5.58 -11.88
CA PHE A 320 -8.23 6.12 -13.02
C PHE A 320 -7.61 7.52 -12.77
N SER A 321 -8.42 8.50 -12.36
CA SER A 321 -7.97 9.87 -12.06
C SER A 321 -7.22 9.96 -10.72
N ASN A 322 -7.75 9.33 -9.65
CA ASN A 322 -7.16 9.43 -8.31
C ASN A 322 -5.75 8.83 -8.24
N LYS A 323 -5.52 7.71 -8.93
CA LYS A 323 -4.19 7.09 -9.04
C LYS A 323 -3.30 7.72 -10.11
N GLY A 324 -3.82 8.68 -10.87
CA GLY A 324 -3.07 9.41 -11.88
C GLY A 324 -2.72 8.57 -13.12
N ALA A 325 -3.49 7.53 -13.42
CA ALA A 325 -3.24 6.70 -14.60
C ALA A 325 -3.41 7.49 -15.91
N ASP A 326 -4.28 8.51 -15.89
CA ASP A 326 -4.46 9.52 -16.92
C ASP A 326 -3.16 10.31 -17.18
N LEU A 327 -2.59 10.93 -16.15
CA LEU A 327 -1.35 11.70 -16.24
C LEU A 327 -0.19 10.80 -16.64
N PHE A 328 -0.16 9.56 -16.13
CA PHE A 328 0.88 8.61 -16.46
C PHE A 328 0.85 8.25 -17.96
N LEU A 329 -0.31 7.88 -18.51
CA LEU A 329 -0.46 7.54 -19.93
C LEU A 329 -0.05 8.70 -20.85
N GLU A 330 -0.45 9.93 -20.53
CA GLU A 330 -0.05 11.12 -21.30
C GLU A 330 1.47 11.33 -21.23
N SER A 331 2.06 11.16 -20.04
CA SER A 331 3.51 11.30 -19.84
C SER A 331 4.31 10.23 -20.60
N LEU A 332 3.75 9.02 -20.77
CA LEU A 332 4.34 7.93 -21.56
C LEU A 332 4.33 8.24 -23.07
N SER A 333 3.31 8.91 -23.58
CA SER A 333 3.27 9.39 -24.97
C SER A 333 4.43 10.35 -25.24
N ARG A 334 4.62 11.33 -24.35
CA ARG A 334 5.75 12.29 -24.41
C ARG A 334 7.10 11.59 -24.27
N LEU A 335 7.21 10.63 -23.35
CA LEU A 335 8.42 9.82 -23.19
C LEU A 335 8.75 9.03 -24.47
N ASN A 336 7.75 8.40 -25.10
CA ASN A 336 7.93 7.69 -26.36
C ASN A 336 8.47 8.61 -27.45
N TYR A 337 7.92 9.82 -27.57
CA TYR A 337 8.40 10.83 -28.50
C TYR A 337 9.87 11.20 -28.23
N LEU A 338 10.23 11.53 -26.99
CA LEU A 338 11.60 11.91 -26.62
C LEU A 338 12.61 10.79 -26.92
N LEU A 339 12.30 9.55 -26.54
CA LEU A 339 13.17 8.40 -26.80
C LEU A 339 13.35 8.14 -28.30
N ARG A 340 12.32 8.35 -29.12
CA ARG A 340 12.40 8.22 -30.58
C ARG A 340 13.24 9.32 -31.22
N VAL A 341 13.02 10.58 -30.83
CA VAL A 341 13.77 11.74 -31.37
C VAL A 341 15.25 11.64 -31.02
N GLN A 342 15.59 11.23 -29.81
CA GLN A 342 16.98 11.00 -29.41
C GLN A 342 17.59 9.71 -29.95
N LYS A 343 16.82 8.92 -30.73
CA LYS A 343 17.23 7.61 -31.25
C LYS A 343 17.79 6.70 -30.15
N SER A 344 17.17 6.77 -28.96
CA SER A 344 17.55 5.94 -27.82
C SER A 344 17.39 4.46 -28.18
N ASP A 345 18.33 3.66 -27.71
CA ASP A 345 18.33 2.20 -27.78
C ASP A 345 17.64 1.56 -26.56
N VAL A 346 17.25 2.38 -25.58
CA VAL A 346 16.46 1.97 -24.41
C VAL A 346 15.02 1.73 -24.83
N THR A 347 14.44 0.64 -24.32
CA THR A 347 13.00 0.36 -24.43
C THR A 347 12.39 0.33 -23.04
N VAL A 348 11.20 0.90 -22.89
CA VAL A 348 10.46 0.87 -21.62
C VAL A 348 9.23 0.01 -21.81
N VAL A 349 9.04 -1.03 -21.00
CA VAL A 349 7.79 -1.78 -20.93
C VAL A 349 7.08 -1.39 -19.64
N VAL A 350 5.85 -0.89 -19.77
CA VAL A 350 5.07 -0.33 -18.69
C VAL A 350 3.90 -1.24 -18.35
N PHE A 351 3.79 -1.62 -17.09
CA PHE A 351 2.73 -2.47 -16.59
C PHE A 351 1.68 -1.63 -15.84
N PHE A 352 0.41 -1.83 -16.17
CA PHE A 352 -0.72 -1.32 -15.40
C PHE A 352 -1.36 -2.50 -14.66
N ILE A 353 -1.15 -2.58 -13.34
CA ILE A 353 -1.71 -3.64 -12.49
C ILE A 353 -2.90 -3.05 -11.72
N MET A 354 -4.07 -3.03 -12.37
CA MET A 354 -5.29 -2.42 -11.83
C MET A 354 -6.49 -3.34 -12.05
N PRO A 355 -6.97 -4.06 -11.01
CA PRO A 355 -8.04 -5.03 -11.13
C PRO A 355 -9.31 -4.43 -11.74
N ALA A 356 -9.83 -5.04 -12.81
CA ALA A 356 -11.00 -4.60 -13.54
C ALA A 356 -12.00 -5.75 -13.74
N LYS A 357 -13.17 -5.45 -14.31
CA LYS A 357 -14.12 -6.47 -14.73
C LYS A 357 -13.65 -7.11 -16.04
N THR A 358 -13.31 -8.39 -15.99
CA THR A 358 -12.79 -9.15 -17.14
C THR A 358 -13.49 -10.49 -17.34
N ASN A 359 -13.40 -11.03 -18.55
CA ASN A 359 -13.81 -12.39 -18.90
C ASN A 359 -12.60 -13.21 -19.39
N ASN A 360 -11.89 -13.82 -18.44
CA ASN A 360 -10.67 -14.62 -18.66
C ASN A 360 -9.54 -13.90 -19.43
N PHE A 361 -8.41 -14.58 -19.55
CA PHE A 361 -7.28 -14.15 -20.37
C PHE A 361 -7.64 -14.08 -21.85
N ASN A 362 -7.03 -13.16 -22.60
CA ASN A 362 -7.17 -13.17 -24.05
C ASN A 362 -6.33 -14.29 -24.68
N VAL A 363 -6.84 -14.84 -25.79
CA VAL A 363 -6.25 -15.98 -26.48
C VAL A 363 -4.83 -15.66 -26.95
N GLU A 364 -4.60 -14.42 -27.39
CA GLU A 364 -3.31 -13.97 -27.93
C GLU A 364 -2.19 -13.99 -26.88
N SER A 365 -2.47 -13.60 -25.64
CA SER A 365 -1.48 -13.63 -24.55
C SER A 365 -1.14 -15.06 -24.15
N LEU A 366 -2.14 -15.93 -24.02
CA LEU A 366 -1.93 -17.36 -23.71
C LEU A 366 -1.15 -18.07 -24.82
N LYS A 367 -1.53 -17.82 -26.08
CA LYS A 367 -0.81 -18.34 -27.25
C LYS A 367 0.64 -17.88 -27.26
N GLY A 368 0.90 -16.62 -26.96
CA GLY A 368 2.27 -16.08 -26.89
C GLY A 368 3.14 -16.81 -25.86
N GLN A 369 2.60 -17.07 -24.67
CA GLN A 369 3.34 -17.83 -23.64
C GLN A 369 3.56 -19.30 -24.03
N ALA A 370 2.60 -19.94 -24.70
CA ALA A 370 2.73 -21.29 -25.21
C ALA A 370 3.80 -21.39 -26.31
N VAL A 371 3.81 -20.45 -27.27
CA VAL A 371 4.82 -20.39 -28.35
C VAL A 371 6.22 -20.19 -27.77
N ARG A 372 6.38 -19.27 -26.81
CA ARG A 372 7.65 -19.07 -26.10
C ARG A 372 8.12 -20.35 -25.41
N LYS A 373 7.23 -21.05 -24.70
CA LYS A 373 7.58 -22.31 -24.02
C LYS A 373 8.03 -23.36 -25.03
N GLN A 374 7.30 -23.52 -26.15
CA GLN A 374 7.66 -24.46 -27.20
C GLN A 374 9.04 -24.15 -27.83
N LEU A 375 9.35 -22.87 -28.07
CA LEU A 375 10.66 -22.44 -28.56
C LEU A 375 11.77 -22.81 -27.55
N TRP A 376 11.53 -22.53 -26.27
CA TRP A 376 12.48 -22.85 -25.21
C TRP A 376 12.73 -24.36 -25.13
N ASP A 377 11.69 -25.18 -25.09
CA ASP A 377 11.79 -26.63 -25.00
C ASP A 377 12.52 -27.21 -26.22
N THR A 378 12.26 -26.66 -27.42
CA THR A 378 12.99 -27.01 -28.64
C THR A 378 14.48 -26.69 -28.52
N ALA A 379 14.82 -25.49 -28.04
CA ALA A 379 16.21 -25.07 -27.86
C ALA A 379 16.94 -25.92 -26.80
N GLN A 380 16.27 -26.28 -25.70
CA GLN A 380 16.84 -27.15 -24.67
C GLN A 380 17.13 -28.56 -25.22
N SER A 381 16.17 -29.14 -25.96
CA SER A 381 16.36 -30.46 -26.58
C SER A 381 17.55 -30.46 -27.55
N VAL A 382 17.65 -29.45 -28.40
CA VAL A 382 18.80 -29.30 -29.33
C VAL A 382 20.11 -29.10 -28.57
N LYS A 383 20.11 -28.29 -27.50
CA LYS A 383 21.28 -28.05 -26.65
C LYS A 383 21.79 -29.35 -26.00
N GLU A 384 20.89 -30.19 -25.49
CA GLU A 384 21.24 -31.47 -24.88
C GLU A 384 21.85 -32.44 -25.89
N LYS A 385 21.22 -32.59 -27.07
CA LYS A 385 21.78 -33.42 -28.16
C LYS A 385 23.14 -32.92 -28.62
N PHE A 386 23.27 -31.61 -28.81
CA PHE A 386 24.51 -30.96 -29.20
C PHE A 386 25.60 -31.21 -28.15
N GLY A 387 25.30 -30.98 -26.87
CA GLY A 387 26.24 -31.20 -25.77
C GLY A 387 26.72 -32.64 -25.67
N LYS A 388 25.83 -33.61 -25.86
CA LYS A 388 26.20 -35.05 -25.86
C LYS A 388 27.13 -35.39 -27.01
N ARG A 389 26.79 -35.00 -28.24
CA ARG A 389 27.62 -35.24 -29.43
C ARG A 389 28.97 -34.54 -29.35
N LEU A 390 29.01 -33.30 -28.84
CA LEU A 390 30.23 -32.55 -28.57
C LEU A 390 31.12 -33.31 -27.57
N TYR A 391 30.56 -33.79 -26.46
CA TYR A 391 31.30 -34.56 -25.46
C TYR A 391 31.87 -35.86 -26.03
N GLU A 392 31.08 -36.62 -26.79
CA GLU A 392 31.52 -37.86 -27.44
C GLU A 392 32.67 -37.63 -28.42
N SER A 393 32.66 -36.53 -29.18
CA SER A 393 33.76 -36.18 -30.07
C SER A 393 35.02 -35.75 -29.32
N LEU A 394 34.88 -34.94 -28.26
CA LEU A 394 36.02 -34.53 -27.43
C LEU A 394 36.69 -35.74 -26.75
N LEU A 395 35.91 -36.75 -26.33
CA LEU A 395 36.46 -38.01 -25.78
C LEU A 395 37.30 -38.79 -26.78
N ARG A 396 37.07 -38.63 -28.09
CA ARG A 396 37.86 -39.26 -29.14
C ARG A 396 39.17 -38.52 -29.45
N GLY A 397 39.41 -37.37 -28.82
CA GLY A 397 40.60 -36.55 -29.04
C GLY A 397 40.55 -35.72 -30.33
N GLU A 398 39.38 -35.61 -30.96
CA GLU A 398 39.17 -34.85 -32.20
C GLU A 398 38.35 -33.58 -31.91
N ILE A 399 38.66 -32.47 -32.59
CA ILE A 399 37.80 -31.29 -32.58
C ILE A 399 36.60 -31.59 -33.50
N PRO A 400 35.35 -31.63 -32.98
CA PRO A 400 34.21 -31.98 -33.81
C PRO A 400 33.91 -30.91 -34.86
N ASP A 401 33.54 -31.39 -36.05
CA ASP A 401 32.98 -30.56 -37.12
C ASP A 401 31.59 -30.06 -36.73
N MET A 402 31.50 -28.78 -36.36
CA MET A 402 30.27 -28.13 -35.89
C MET A 402 29.09 -28.25 -36.88
N SER A 403 29.36 -28.39 -38.18
CA SER A 403 28.33 -28.54 -39.20
C SER A 403 27.66 -29.92 -39.19
N LYS A 404 28.31 -30.92 -38.58
CA LYS A 404 27.83 -32.32 -38.49
C LYS A 404 27.26 -32.67 -37.13
N ILE A 405 27.41 -31.78 -36.13
CA ILE A 405 26.88 -32.02 -34.78
C ILE A 405 25.35 -31.98 -34.77
N LEU A 406 24.73 -31.11 -35.58
CA LEU A 406 23.28 -31.03 -35.72
C LEU A 406 22.82 -31.70 -37.00
N ASP A 407 21.74 -32.48 -36.92
CA ASP A 407 21.18 -33.17 -38.09
C ASP A 407 20.00 -32.41 -38.72
N ARG A 408 19.53 -32.93 -39.86
CA ARG A 408 18.41 -32.34 -40.61
C ARG A 408 17.12 -32.28 -39.79
N ASP A 409 16.90 -33.23 -38.88
CA ASP A 409 15.70 -33.28 -38.07
C ASP A 409 15.74 -32.18 -37.00
N ASP A 410 16.90 -31.94 -36.38
CA ASP A 410 17.11 -30.81 -35.47
C ASP A 410 16.81 -29.47 -36.18
N PHE A 411 17.33 -29.28 -37.39
CA PHE A 411 17.01 -28.09 -38.20
C PHE A 411 15.52 -27.99 -38.56
N THR A 412 14.86 -29.12 -38.80
CA THR A 412 13.43 -29.15 -39.14
C THR A 412 12.56 -28.75 -37.95
N ILE A 413 12.86 -29.23 -36.75
CA ILE A 413 12.15 -28.86 -35.52
C ILE A 413 12.39 -27.39 -35.19
N MET A 414 13.63 -26.89 -35.32
CA MET A 414 13.93 -25.46 -35.16
C MET A 414 13.15 -24.59 -36.14
N LYS A 415 13.13 -24.94 -37.43
CA LYS A 415 12.34 -24.22 -38.44
C LYS A 415 10.85 -24.22 -38.10
N ARG A 416 10.29 -25.37 -37.70
CA ARG A 416 8.89 -25.47 -37.28
C ARG A 416 8.58 -24.57 -36.08
N ALA A 417 9.47 -24.52 -35.10
CA ALA A 417 9.32 -23.63 -33.95
C ALA A 417 9.39 -22.15 -34.35
N ILE A 418 10.28 -21.77 -35.28
CA ILE A 418 10.34 -20.41 -35.84
C ILE A 418 9.06 -20.05 -36.58
N TYR A 419 8.53 -20.94 -37.42
CA TYR A 419 7.27 -20.68 -38.15
C TYR A 419 6.09 -20.43 -37.19
N ALA A 420 6.08 -21.06 -36.01
CA ALA A 420 5.06 -20.80 -34.99
C ALA A 420 5.12 -19.38 -34.39
N THR A 421 6.23 -18.65 -34.57
CA THR A 421 6.39 -17.27 -34.08
C THR A 421 5.80 -16.20 -35.00
N GLN A 422 5.40 -16.59 -36.21
CA GLN A 422 4.86 -15.65 -37.18
C GLN A 422 3.53 -15.07 -36.67
N ARG A 423 3.45 -13.74 -36.65
CA ARG A 423 2.30 -12.99 -36.15
C ARG A 423 2.05 -11.77 -37.04
N HIS A 424 0.78 -11.53 -37.37
CA HIS A 424 0.34 -10.38 -38.18
C HIS A 424 -0.27 -9.24 -37.34
N SER A 425 -0.67 -9.51 -36.11
CA SER A 425 -1.18 -8.53 -35.15
C SER A 425 -0.05 -7.96 -34.27
N PHE A 426 -0.22 -6.73 -33.79
CA PHE A 426 0.68 -6.16 -32.79
C PHE A 426 0.52 -6.88 -31.43
N PRO A 427 1.57 -6.85 -30.57
CA PRO A 427 1.46 -7.30 -29.18
C PRO A 427 0.29 -6.64 -28.45
N PRO A 428 -0.60 -7.40 -27.81
CA PRO A 428 -1.82 -6.83 -27.26
C PRO A 428 -1.48 -5.90 -26.11
N VAL A 429 -2.19 -4.77 -26.00
CA VAL A 429 -1.98 -3.80 -24.91
C VAL A 429 -2.61 -4.24 -23.59
N THR A 430 -3.52 -5.22 -23.62
CA THR A 430 -4.13 -5.86 -22.43
C THR A 430 -3.91 -7.37 -22.46
N THR A 431 -3.88 -8.01 -21.29
CA THR A 431 -3.75 -9.47 -21.16
C THR A 431 -5.09 -10.21 -21.05
N HIS A 432 -6.20 -9.49 -20.83
CA HIS A 432 -7.54 -10.05 -20.59
C HIS A 432 -8.57 -9.55 -21.60
N ASN A 433 -9.72 -10.23 -21.68
CA ASN A 433 -10.88 -9.69 -22.37
C ASN A 433 -11.65 -8.80 -21.38
N MET A 434 -11.67 -7.49 -21.61
CA MET A 434 -12.42 -6.55 -20.77
C MET A 434 -13.92 -6.68 -21.04
N LEU A 435 -14.77 -6.59 -20.00
CA LEU A 435 -16.23 -6.55 -20.22
C LEU A 435 -16.64 -5.27 -20.97
N ASP A 436 -16.08 -4.14 -20.55
CA ASP A 436 -16.40 -2.80 -21.04
C ASP A 436 -15.23 -2.20 -21.84
N ASP A 437 -14.65 -2.98 -22.77
CA ASP A 437 -13.42 -2.64 -23.50
C ASP A 437 -13.43 -1.27 -24.20
N SER A 438 -14.57 -0.87 -24.76
CA SER A 438 -14.72 0.38 -25.52
C SER A 438 -14.81 1.63 -24.65
N THR A 439 -15.29 1.48 -23.40
CA THR A 439 -15.46 2.58 -22.44
C THR A 439 -14.43 2.54 -21.30
N ASP A 440 -13.60 1.49 -21.24
CA ASP A 440 -12.51 1.36 -20.29
C ASP A 440 -11.56 2.58 -20.39
N PRO A 441 -11.34 3.33 -19.28
CA PRO A 441 -10.56 4.56 -19.30
C PRO A 441 -9.09 4.38 -19.71
N ILE A 442 -8.46 3.28 -19.31
CA ILE A 442 -7.06 2.99 -19.66
C ILE A 442 -6.96 2.68 -21.16
N LEU A 443 -7.77 1.74 -21.65
CA LEU A 443 -7.74 1.33 -23.06
C LEU A 443 -8.17 2.46 -24.00
N SER A 444 -9.17 3.24 -23.63
CA SER A 444 -9.60 4.41 -24.40
C SER A 444 -8.49 5.46 -24.51
N ASN A 445 -7.74 5.71 -23.42
CA ASN A 445 -6.60 6.61 -23.48
C ASN A 445 -5.43 6.04 -24.28
N ILE A 446 -5.13 4.74 -24.16
CA ILE A 446 -4.12 4.08 -25.00
C ILE A 446 -4.44 4.25 -26.49
N ARG A 447 -5.72 4.07 -26.87
CA ARG A 447 -6.20 4.31 -28.24
C ARG A 447 -6.03 5.77 -28.65
N ARG A 448 -6.37 6.72 -27.76
CA ARG A 448 -6.22 8.17 -27.99
C ARG A 448 -4.78 8.59 -28.24
N ILE A 449 -3.83 8.09 -27.43
CA ILE A 449 -2.41 8.47 -27.52
C ILE A 449 -1.63 7.67 -28.57
N GLY A 450 -2.22 6.60 -29.13
CA GLY A 450 -1.64 5.82 -30.22
C GLY A 450 -0.51 4.87 -29.83
N LEU A 451 -0.41 4.45 -28.56
CA LEU A 451 0.62 3.51 -28.09
C LEU A 451 0.14 2.05 -28.22
N PHE A 452 0.23 1.49 -29.43
CA PHE A 452 -0.27 0.15 -29.76
C PHE A 452 0.79 -0.95 -29.74
N ASN A 453 1.90 -0.74 -29.01
CA ASN A 453 3.06 -1.64 -29.01
C ASN A 453 3.69 -1.85 -30.41
N GLY A 454 3.64 -0.83 -31.27
CA GLY A 454 4.23 -0.90 -32.61
C GLY A 454 5.76 -1.01 -32.56
N ARG A 455 6.38 -1.52 -33.62
CA ARG A 455 7.86 -1.69 -33.70
C ARG A 455 8.64 -0.39 -33.44
N ASN A 456 8.10 0.72 -33.92
CA ASN A 456 8.72 2.04 -33.75
C ASN A 456 8.53 2.66 -32.36
N ASP A 457 7.63 2.11 -31.55
CA ASP A 457 7.42 2.61 -30.18
C ASP A 457 8.57 2.16 -29.28
N ARG A 458 9.18 3.12 -28.59
CA ARG A 458 10.19 2.86 -27.55
C ARG A 458 9.56 2.61 -26.18
N VAL A 459 8.30 2.99 -26.01
CA VAL A 459 7.48 2.67 -24.83
C VAL A 459 6.44 1.63 -25.24
N LYS A 460 6.37 0.52 -24.52
CA LYS A 460 5.39 -0.55 -24.68
C LYS A 460 4.48 -0.60 -23.46
N ILE A 461 3.22 -0.93 -23.65
CA ILE A 461 2.19 -0.99 -22.59
C ILE A 461 1.66 -2.42 -22.45
N VAL A 462 1.54 -2.86 -21.20
CA VAL A 462 0.89 -4.09 -20.79
C VAL A 462 -0.09 -3.77 -19.65
N PHE A 463 -1.38 -3.75 -19.98
CA PHE A 463 -2.46 -3.65 -19.01
C PHE A 463 -2.82 -5.05 -18.52
N HIS A 464 -2.60 -5.28 -17.23
CA HIS A 464 -2.93 -6.52 -16.53
C HIS A 464 -4.05 -6.23 -15.52
N PRO A 465 -5.32 -6.34 -15.94
CA PRO A 465 -6.51 -5.99 -15.14
C PRO A 465 -6.88 -7.01 -14.05
N GLU A 466 -5.90 -7.66 -13.43
CA GLU A 466 -6.10 -8.65 -12.36
C GLU A 466 -5.02 -8.47 -11.28
N PHE A 467 -5.26 -9.00 -10.08
CA PHE A 467 -4.18 -9.12 -9.09
C PHE A 467 -3.14 -10.14 -9.56
N LEU A 468 -1.87 -9.85 -9.29
CA LEU A 468 -0.77 -10.76 -9.58
C LEU A 468 -0.83 -11.97 -8.66
N SER A 469 -0.57 -13.14 -9.23
CA SER A 469 -0.55 -14.43 -8.52
C SER A 469 0.51 -15.34 -9.13
N SER A 470 1.27 -16.01 -8.28
CA SER A 470 2.20 -17.10 -8.65
C SER A 470 1.54 -18.23 -9.45
N THR A 471 0.21 -18.40 -9.36
CA THR A 471 -0.54 -19.40 -10.13
C THR A 471 -0.98 -18.92 -11.52
N SER A 472 -0.75 -17.64 -11.87
CA SER A 472 -1.15 -17.11 -13.17
C SER A 472 -0.43 -17.82 -14.32
N PRO A 473 -1.14 -18.26 -15.38
CA PRO A 473 -0.51 -18.89 -16.53
C PRO A 473 0.28 -17.91 -17.40
N LEU A 474 0.06 -16.60 -17.23
CA LEU A 474 0.76 -15.56 -17.99
C LEU A 474 2.01 -15.08 -17.28
N LEU A 475 1.85 -14.59 -16.06
CA LEU A 475 2.92 -13.99 -15.25
C LEU A 475 2.91 -14.66 -13.87
N PRO A 476 3.54 -15.82 -13.70
CA PRO A 476 3.51 -16.62 -12.47
C PRO A 476 4.44 -15.99 -11.41
N MET A 477 4.00 -14.86 -10.87
CA MET A 477 4.71 -14.08 -9.87
C MET A 477 3.73 -13.47 -8.89
N ASP A 478 4.07 -13.48 -7.62
CA ASP A 478 3.33 -12.69 -6.63
C ASP A 478 3.73 -11.20 -6.75
N TYR A 479 2.90 -10.32 -6.20
CA TYR A 479 3.10 -8.87 -6.31
C TYR A 479 4.48 -8.41 -5.80
N GLU A 480 4.98 -8.91 -4.68
CA GLU A 480 6.31 -8.56 -4.16
C GLU A 480 7.42 -8.96 -5.14
N GLU A 481 7.34 -10.16 -5.71
CA GLU A 481 8.32 -10.63 -6.70
C GLU A 481 8.32 -9.71 -7.93
N PHE A 482 7.14 -9.35 -8.41
CA PHE A 482 6.98 -8.47 -9.57
C PHE A 482 7.60 -7.10 -9.32
N VAL A 483 7.27 -6.45 -8.20
CA VAL A 483 7.83 -5.14 -7.84
C VAL A 483 9.36 -5.21 -7.79
N ARG A 484 9.93 -6.23 -7.14
CA ARG A 484 11.38 -6.44 -7.09
C ARG A 484 12.01 -6.59 -8.47
N GLY A 485 11.32 -7.21 -9.42
CA GLY A 485 11.79 -7.35 -10.81
C GLY A 485 11.71 -6.07 -11.64
N CYS A 486 10.89 -5.11 -11.23
CA CYS A 486 10.76 -3.82 -11.90
C CYS A 486 11.95 -2.88 -11.64
N HIS A 487 12.00 -1.77 -12.39
CA HIS A 487 13.06 -0.76 -12.27
C HIS A 487 12.54 0.53 -11.63
N LEU A 488 11.28 0.90 -11.87
CA LEU A 488 10.67 2.14 -11.36
C LEU A 488 9.17 1.92 -11.12
N GLY A 489 8.68 2.21 -9.93
CA GLY A 489 7.25 2.37 -9.66
C GLY A 489 6.81 3.80 -10.00
N VAL A 490 5.68 4.00 -10.66
CA VAL A 490 5.20 5.33 -11.06
C VAL A 490 3.77 5.53 -10.56
N PHE A 491 3.62 6.31 -9.49
CA PHE A 491 2.36 6.52 -8.78
C PHE A 491 2.03 8.03 -8.71
N PRO A 492 1.67 8.66 -9.85
CA PRO A 492 1.46 10.09 -9.91
C PRO A 492 0.06 10.47 -9.39
N SER A 493 -0.30 9.97 -8.21
CA SER A 493 -1.62 10.06 -7.60
C SER A 493 -2.08 11.52 -7.42
N TYR A 494 -3.36 11.75 -7.69
CA TYR A 494 -4.04 13.00 -7.38
C TYR A 494 -4.65 12.96 -5.97
N TYR A 495 -5.33 11.87 -5.61
CA TYR A 495 -5.90 11.68 -4.27
C TYR A 495 -5.38 10.39 -3.65
N GLU A 496 -4.44 10.53 -2.73
CA GLU A 496 -3.81 9.41 -2.05
C GLU A 496 -3.48 9.77 -0.59
N PRO A 497 -4.36 9.44 0.36
CA PRO A 497 -4.20 9.86 1.74
C PRO A 497 -2.89 9.40 2.40
N TRP A 498 -2.37 8.24 1.97
CA TRP A 498 -1.04 7.77 2.36
C TRP A 498 -0.19 7.37 1.14
N GLY A 499 -0.40 6.17 0.59
CA GLY A 499 0.42 5.65 -0.50
C GLY A 499 1.33 4.49 -0.05
N TYR A 500 0.73 3.32 0.19
CA TYR A 500 1.48 2.11 0.55
C TYR A 500 2.40 1.64 -0.58
N THR A 501 1.91 1.69 -1.81
CA THR A 501 2.60 1.18 -3.00
C THR A 501 4.00 1.79 -3.19
N PRO A 502 4.20 3.13 -3.14
CA PRO A 502 5.55 3.70 -3.16
C PRO A 502 6.39 3.40 -1.91
N GLY A 503 5.75 3.26 -0.74
CA GLY A 503 6.42 2.83 0.50
C GLY A 503 6.98 1.40 0.39
N GLU A 504 6.16 0.47 -0.11
CA GLU A 504 6.55 -0.91 -0.41
C GLU A 504 7.69 -0.97 -1.43
N CYS A 505 7.62 -0.16 -2.50
CA CYS A 505 8.72 -0.04 -3.46
C CYS A 505 10.02 0.37 -2.78
N THR A 506 9.95 1.35 -1.88
CA THR A 506 11.11 1.85 -1.14
C THR A 506 11.71 0.77 -0.25
N VAL A 507 10.87 0.04 0.50
CA VAL A 507 11.28 -1.12 1.32
C VAL A 507 11.93 -2.23 0.47
N MET A 508 11.48 -2.40 -0.77
CA MET A 508 12.04 -3.37 -1.71
C MET A 508 13.30 -2.86 -2.45
N GLY A 509 13.73 -1.62 -2.20
CA GLY A 509 14.87 -1.00 -2.88
C GLY A 509 14.59 -0.60 -4.33
N ILE A 510 13.32 -0.38 -4.68
CA ILE A 510 12.87 0.00 -6.01
C ILE A 510 12.51 1.50 -6.01
N PRO A 511 13.20 2.33 -6.81
CA PRO A 511 12.87 3.74 -6.98
C PRO A 511 11.39 3.92 -7.33
N SER A 512 10.81 5.03 -6.87
CA SER A 512 9.41 5.33 -7.14
C SER A 512 9.18 6.80 -7.46
N VAL A 513 8.18 7.06 -8.29
CA VAL A 513 7.63 8.40 -8.51
C VAL A 513 6.32 8.51 -7.73
N THR A 514 6.17 9.59 -6.98
CA THR A 514 4.98 9.95 -6.19
C THR A 514 4.65 11.42 -6.41
N THR A 515 3.74 12.01 -5.63
CA THR A 515 3.30 13.40 -5.77
C THR A 515 3.26 14.11 -4.42
N ASN A 516 3.32 15.45 -4.44
CA ASN A 516 3.09 16.28 -3.26
C ASN A 516 1.60 16.38 -2.86
N LEU A 517 0.73 15.54 -3.46
CA LEU A 517 -0.64 15.29 -3.04
C LEU A 517 -0.83 13.87 -2.47
N SER A 518 0.23 13.06 -2.45
CA SER A 518 0.26 11.75 -1.80
C SER A 518 0.86 11.88 -0.41
N GLY A 519 0.26 11.25 0.60
CA GLY A 519 0.75 11.33 1.97
C GLY A 519 2.20 10.86 2.14
N PHE A 520 2.60 9.83 1.41
CA PHE A 520 3.97 9.31 1.34
C PHE A 520 4.91 10.34 0.71
N GLY A 521 4.48 11.01 -0.36
CA GLY A 521 5.25 12.07 -1.01
C GLY A 521 5.51 13.24 -0.06
N CYS A 522 4.47 13.74 0.61
CA CYS A 522 4.62 14.78 1.63
C CYS A 522 5.56 14.35 2.76
N PHE A 523 5.41 13.12 3.27
CA PHE A 523 6.28 12.60 4.32
C PHE A 523 7.75 12.57 3.88
N MET A 524 8.04 12.08 2.67
CA MET A 524 9.40 12.02 2.14
C MET A 524 9.99 13.41 1.88
N GLU A 525 9.20 14.35 1.37
CA GLU A 525 9.62 15.74 1.16
C GLU A 525 10.01 16.44 2.47
N GLU A 526 9.30 16.16 3.56
CA GLU A 526 9.59 16.73 4.88
C GLU A 526 10.81 16.09 5.55
N HIS A 527 11.01 14.78 5.38
CA HIS A 527 12.00 14.02 6.15
C HIS A 527 13.32 13.77 5.39
N VAL A 528 13.36 13.99 4.08
CA VAL A 528 14.54 13.74 3.22
C VAL A 528 14.88 15.00 2.44
N SER A 529 16.08 15.54 2.64
CA SER A 529 16.50 16.82 2.00
C SER A 529 16.55 16.76 0.48
N ASP A 530 17.00 15.64 -0.09
CA ASP A 530 17.09 15.43 -1.55
C ASP A 530 16.49 14.07 -1.96
N PRO A 531 15.15 13.93 -1.99
CA PRO A 531 14.51 12.63 -2.21
C PRO A 531 14.92 11.95 -3.54
N SER A 532 15.16 12.74 -4.59
CA SER A 532 15.50 12.23 -5.93
C SER A 532 16.85 11.50 -5.98
N GLU A 533 17.83 11.91 -5.17
CA GLU A 533 19.12 11.22 -5.05
C GLU A 533 18.99 9.81 -4.45
N TYR A 534 17.93 9.61 -3.65
CA TYR A 534 17.56 8.34 -3.05
C TYR A 534 16.53 7.57 -3.86
N GLY A 535 16.21 8.03 -5.08
CA GLY A 535 15.27 7.36 -5.98
C GLY A 535 13.80 7.60 -5.64
N ILE A 536 13.49 8.65 -4.87
CA ILE A 536 12.14 9.11 -4.60
C ILE A 536 11.90 10.37 -5.42
N TYR A 537 11.13 10.27 -6.50
CA TYR A 537 10.81 11.40 -7.37
C TYR A 537 9.43 11.93 -7.01
N ILE A 538 9.33 13.21 -6.66
CA ILE A 538 8.07 13.83 -6.24
C ILE A 538 7.62 14.81 -7.32
N VAL A 539 6.52 14.48 -7.99
CA VAL A 539 5.88 15.36 -8.98
C VAL A 539 5.06 16.40 -8.24
N ASP A 540 5.25 17.67 -8.61
CA ASP A 540 4.44 18.76 -8.10
C ASP A 540 3.11 18.78 -8.87
N ARG A 541 2.06 18.26 -8.23
CA ARG A 541 0.68 18.28 -8.71
C ARG A 541 -0.20 19.27 -7.96
N ARG A 542 0.35 19.95 -6.95
CA ARG A 542 -0.38 20.87 -6.08
C ARG A 542 -0.29 22.31 -6.57
N PHE A 543 0.89 22.74 -7.03
CA PHE A 543 1.15 24.13 -7.38
C PHE A 543 1.40 24.33 -8.89
N ARG A 544 1.18 23.29 -9.70
CA ARG A 544 1.38 23.28 -11.14
C ARG A 544 0.14 22.81 -11.87
N SER A 545 0.01 23.25 -13.12
CA SER A 545 -1.01 22.74 -14.02
C SER A 545 -0.79 21.25 -14.34
N ALA A 546 -1.83 20.58 -14.85
CA ALA A 546 -1.73 19.20 -15.30
C ALA A 546 -0.67 19.00 -16.40
N ASP A 547 -0.50 19.97 -17.30
CA ASP A 547 0.50 19.90 -18.37
C ASP A 547 1.93 20.00 -17.83
N GLU A 548 2.19 20.93 -16.91
CA GLU A 548 3.50 21.08 -16.25
C GLU A 548 3.84 19.87 -15.39
N SER A 549 2.85 19.31 -14.68
CA SER A 549 2.98 18.06 -13.92
C SER A 549 3.33 16.90 -14.86
N CYS A 550 2.68 16.82 -16.02
CA CYS A 550 2.93 15.81 -17.04
C CYS A 550 4.37 15.94 -17.59
N ASN A 551 4.80 17.16 -17.92
CA ASN A 551 6.16 17.43 -18.38
C ASN A 551 7.21 17.05 -17.34
N GLN A 552 6.97 17.36 -16.06
CA GLN A 552 7.87 16.99 -14.97
C GLN A 552 7.97 15.47 -14.81
N LEU A 553 6.83 14.76 -14.83
CA LEU A 553 6.79 13.30 -14.78
C LEU A 553 7.55 12.68 -15.96
N THR A 554 7.31 13.17 -17.18
CA THR A 554 8.06 12.77 -18.38
C THR A 554 9.56 12.99 -18.19
N GLN A 555 9.98 14.14 -17.66
CA GLN A 555 11.40 14.44 -17.45
C GLN A 555 12.06 13.51 -16.42
N PHE A 556 11.38 13.16 -15.34
CA PHE A 556 11.89 12.18 -14.38
C PHE A 556 12.07 10.80 -15.01
N MET A 557 11.06 10.30 -15.73
CA MET A 557 11.15 9.02 -16.44
C MET A 557 12.25 9.02 -17.50
N PHE A 558 12.36 10.12 -18.24
CA PHE A 558 13.36 10.27 -19.29
C PHE A 558 14.78 10.30 -18.72
N SER A 559 15.01 11.07 -17.65
CA SER A 559 16.30 11.11 -16.93
C SER A 559 16.66 9.74 -16.35
N PHE A 560 15.67 8.99 -15.84
CA PHE A 560 15.87 7.62 -15.37
C PHE A 560 16.31 6.68 -16.50
N CYS A 561 15.74 6.83 -17.70
CA CYS A 561 16.12 6.04 -18.88
C CYS A 561 17.57 6.28 -19.31
N GLN A 562 18.14 7.46 -19.02
CA GLN A 562 19.54 7.81 -19.36
C GLN A 562 20.57 7.20 -18.40
N GLN A 563 20.13 6.64 -17.26
CA GLN A 563 21.04 6.03 -16.31
C GLN A 563 21.72 4.78 -16.88
N SER A 564 22.97 4.55 -16.49
CA SER A 564 23.66 3.27 -16.70
C SER A 564 23.18 2.20 -15.72
N ARG A 565 23.48 0.92 -15.99
CA ARG A 565 23.21 -0.19 -15.06
C ARG A 565 23.86 0.05 -13.69
N ARG A 566 25.08 0.60 -13.65
CA ARG A 566 25.81 0.92 -12.41
C ARG A 566 25.09 2.01 -11.61
N GLN A 567 24.66 3.08 -12.26
CA GLN A 567 23.90 4.16 -11.61
C GLN A 567 22.58 3.65 -11.02
N ARG A 568 21.85 2.80 -11.75
CA ARG A 568 20.62 2.17 -11.22
C ARG A 568 20.87 1.30 -10.00
N ILE A 569 21.93 0.50 -9.98
CA ILE A 569 22.30 -0.32 -8.81
C ILE A 569 22.59 0.58 -7.60
N ILE A 570 23.37 1.65 -7.80
CA ILE A 570 23.68 2.62 -6.74
C ILE A 570 22.41 3.29 -6.23
N GLN A 571 21.52 3.73 -7.12
CA GLN A 571 20.26 4.36 -6.71
C GLN A 571 19.39 3.39 -5.92
N ARG A 572 19.22 2.13 -6.36
CA ARG A 572 18.49 1.11 -5.60
C ARG A 572 19.06 0.89 -4.19
N ASN A 573 20.39 0.87 -4.04
CA ASN A 573 21.03 0.78 -2.72
C ASN A 573 20.75 2.01 -1.85
N ARG A 574 20.58 3.19 -2.43
CA ARG A 574 20.19 4.39 -1.69
C ARG A 574 18.72 4.34 -1.30
N THR A 575 17.85 3.90 -2.21
CA THR A 575 16.41 3.74 -1.96
C THR A 575 16.14 2.78 -0.81
N GLU A 576 16.79 1.61 -0.81
CA GLU A 576 16.62 0.60 0.24
C GLU A 576 17.00 1.12 1.64
N ARG A 577 17.99 2.01 1.74
CA ARG A 577 18.39 2.63 3.02
C ARG A 577 17.32 3.52 3.63
N LEU A 578 16.36 4.01 2.84
CA LEU A 578 15.23 4.79 3.35
C LEU A 578 14.17 3.92 4.02
N SER A 579 14.23 2.58 3.86
CA SER A 579 13.27 1.65 4.46
C SER A 579 13.14 1.81 5.98
N ASP A 580 14.25 2.11 6.67
CA ASP A 580 14.27 2.34 8.12
C ASP A 580 13.38 3.51 8.58
N LEU A 581 13.15 4.52 7.73
CA LEU A 581 12.26 5.65 8.03
C LEU A 581 10.79 5.26 7.96
N LEU A 582 10.48 4.18 7.23
CA LEU A 582 9.13 3.69 6.99
C LEU A 582 8.76 2.55 7.95
N ASP A 583 9.69 2.09 8.79
CA ASP A 583 9.46 1.00 9.72
C ASP A 583 8.62 1.45 10.92
N TRP A 584 7.72 0.57 11.39
CA TRP A 584 6.90 0.83 12.57
C TRP A 584 7.69 1.12 13.85
N ARG A 585 8.96 0.69 13.97
CA ARG A 585 9.84 1.06 15.09
C ARG A 585 10.10 2.56 15.13
N TYR A 586 10.13 3.23 13.98
CA TYR A 586 10.28 4.68 13.90
C TYR A 586 8.90 5.36 13.93
N LEU A 587 7.96 4.93 13.10
CA LEU A 587 6.67 5.59 12.92
C LEU A 587 5.67 5.33 14.08
N GLY A 588 5.85 4.25 14.84
CA GLY A 588 5.05 3.93 16.02
C GLY A 588 5.07 5.03 17.09
N ARG A 589 6.16 5.81 17.17
CA ARG A 589 6.28 6.92 18.13
C ARG A 589 5.20 7.99 17.99
N PHE A 590 4.64 8.17 16.80
CA PHE A 590 3.55 9.14 16.58
C PHE A 590 2.23 8.65 17.21
N TYR A 591 1.96 7.34 17.17
CA TYR A 591 0.84 6.73 17.88
C TYR A 591 1.02 6.85 19.39
N MET A 592 2.22 6.58 19.90
CA MET A 592 2.54 6.76 21.32
C MET A 592 2.28 8.20 21.78
N HIS A 593 2.77 9.17 21.00
CA HIS A 593 2.57 10.58 21.27
C HIS A 593 1.08 10.96 21.31
N ALA A 594 0.29 10.50 20.34
CA ALA A 594 -1.16 10.75 20.30
C ALA A 594 -1.89 10.17 21.52
N ARG A 595 -1.53 8.95 21.94
CA ARG A 595 -2.10 8.26 23.11
C ARG A 595 -1.74 8.99 24.42
N HIS A 596 -0.48 9.38 24.59
CA HIS A 596 -0.04 10.16 25.76
C HIS A 596 -0.71 11.54 25.82
N LEU A 597 -0.85 12.21 24.67
CA LEU A 597 -1.56 13.48 24.58
C LEU A 597 -3.03 13.31 25.02
N ALA A 598 -3.69 12.21 24.63
CA ALA A 598 -5.07 11.93 25.04
C ALA A 598 -5.18 11.73 26.56
N LEU A 599 -4.26 10.96 27.17
CA LEU A 599 -4.21 10.81 28.63
C LEU A 599 -4.02 12.15 29.34
N SER A 600 -3.10 12.99 28.87
CA SER A 600 -2.84 14.30 29.49
C SER A 600 -4.06 15.24 29.43
N ARG A 601 -4.84 15.18 28.35
CA ARG A 601 -6.06 15.99 28.17
C ARG A 601 -7.23 15.45 29.00
N SER A 602 -7.39 14.14 29.10
CA SER A 602 -8.49 13.52 29.86
C SER A 602 -8.22 13.49 31.37
N PHE A 603 -6.96 13.35 31.78
CA PHE A 603 -6.56 13.14 33.18
C PHE A 603 -5.36 14.02 33.57
N PRO A 604 -5.48 15.36 33.51
CA PRO A 604 -4.35 16.28 33.70
C PRO A 604 -3.73 16.24 35.10
N GLY A 605 -4.48 15.81 36.11
CA GLY A 605 -3.97 15.62 37.48
C GLY A 605 -3.07 14.39 37.66
N LYS A 606 -3.18 13.39 36.76
CA LYS A 606 -2.44 12.12 36.82
C LYS A 606 -1.31 12.05 35.79
N PHE A 607 -1.51 12.62 34.60
CA PHE A 607 -0.55 12.56 33.50
C PHE A 607 -0.12 13.96 33.08
N LYS A 608 1.18 14.23 33.13
CA LYS A 608 1.80 15.43 32.56
C LYS A 608 2.59 15.04 31.32
N MET A 609 2.50 15.86 30.30
CA MET A 609 3.25 15.68 29.07
C MET A 609 4.47 16.61 29.09
N ASP A 610 5.67 16.04 29.09
CA ASP A 610 6.86 16.81 28.76
C ASP A 610 6.89 17.07 27.25
N HIS A 611 7.40 18.23 26.82
CA HIS A 611 7.52 18.56 25.40
C HIS A 611 8.44 17.55 24.70
N LEU A 612 7.86 16.53 24.07
CA LEU A 612 8.55 15.64 23.16
C LEU A 612 8.95 16.45 21.93
N ASN A 613 10.26 16.71 21.78
CA ASN A 613 10.82 17.19 20.52
C ASN A 613 10.64 16.10 19.46
N LEU A 614 9.51 16.11 18.76
CA LEU A 614 9.27 15.35 17.53
C LEU A 614 10.09 15.88 16.35
N ALA A 615 11.13 16.70 16.60
CA ALA A 615 11.97 17.29 15.57
C ALA A 615 12.45 16.21 14.58
N PRO A 616 12.43 16.50 13.27
CA PRO A 616 12.94 15.58 12.28
C PRO A 616 14.38 15.23 12.66
N VAL A 617 14.63 13.94 12.87
CA VAL A 617 16.00 13.47 13.11
C VAL A 617 16.74 13.72 11.82
N SER A 618 17.50 14.82 11.74
CA SER A 618 18.29 15.09 10.55
C SER A 618 19.23 13.89 10.34
N LEU A 619 19.08 13.24 9.19
CA LEU A 619 19.94 12.13 8.75
C LEU A 619 21.41 12.55 8.60
N SER A 620 21.74 13.83 8.81
CA SER A 620 23.08 14.40 8.65
C SER A 620 24.13 13.84 9.63
N HIS A 621 23.75 13.44 10.85
CA HIS A 621 24.71 13.06 11.89
C HIS A 621 25.03 11.56 11.92
N SER A 622 24.08 10.66 11.63
CA SER A 622 24.37 9.22 11.66
C SER A 622 25.06 8.72 10.38
N LEU A 623 24.87 9.40 9.23
CA LEU A 623 25.49 9.02 7.95
C LEU A 623 26.96 9.43 7.84
N ARG A 624 27.42 10.48 8.56
CA ARG A 624 28.85 10.87 8.57
C ARG A 624 29.75 9.78 9.19
N CYS A 625 29.30 9.10 10.23
CA CYS A 625 30.07 8.02 10.86
C CYS A 625 30.17 6.78 9.96
N THR A 626 29.12 6.45 9.19
CA THR A 626 29.13 5.29 8.28
C THR A 626 29.97 5.56 7.02
N LEU A 627 30.04 6.82 6.55
CA LEU A 627 30.90 7.24 5.44
C LEU A 627 32.40 7.14 5.77
N MET A 628 32.81 7.42 7.00
CA MET A 628 34.21 7.23 7.41
C MET A 628 34.60 5.75 7.49
N HIS A 629 33.71 4.86 7.93
CA HIS A 629 34.01 3.42 7.96
C HIS A 629 34.04 2.76 6.56
N SER A 630 33.20 3.19 5.61
CA SER A 630 33.27 2.67 4.24
C SER A 630 34.52 3.13 3.48
N HIS A 631 35.00 4.35 3.73
CA HIS A 631 36.27 4.81 3.16
C HIS A 631 37.48 4.08 3.77
N PHE A 632 37.42 3.73 5.07
CA PHE A 632 38.49 2.95 5.71
C PHE A 632 38.57 1.52 5.15
N LEU A 633 37.43 0.84 4.94
CA LEU A 633 37.38 -0.52 4.39
C LEU A 633 37.70 -0.61 2.89
N GLN A 634 37.42 0.43 2.09
CA GLN A 634 37.86 0.49 0.69
C GLN A 634 39.37 0.77 0.54
N SER A 635 40.01 1.41 1.54
CA SER A 635 41.46 1.62 1.52
C SER A 635 42.27 0.35 1.87
N LEU A 636 41.66 -0.59 2.61
CA LEU A 636 42.29 -1.84 3.04
C LEU A 636 42.18 -2.98 2.01
N THR A 637 41.32 -2.86 1.00
CA THR A 637 41.19 -3.86 -0.09
C THR A 637 41.99 -3.52 -1.35
N MET A 638 42.75 -2.41 -1.34
CA MET A 638 43.72 -2.06 -2.40
C MET A 638 45.18 -2.38 -2.03
N ARG A 639 45.42 -3.10 -0.93
CA ARG A 639 46.76 -3.60 -0.54
C ARG A 639 46.73 -5.05 -0.07
N THR A 640 46.24 -5.94 -0.93
CA THR A 640 46.51 -7.39 -1.05
C THR A 640 45.91 -7.83 -2.37
#